data_AF-A0A8J4CPP3-F1
#
_entry.id   AF-A0A8J4CPP3-F1
#
_cell.length_a   1.000
_cell.length_b   1.000
_cell.length_c   1.000
_cell.angle_alpha   90.00
_cell.angle_beta   90.00
_cell.angle_gamma   90.00
#
_symmetry.space_group_name_H-M   'P 1'
#
loop_
_entity.id
_entity.type
_entity.pdbx_description
1 polymer ?
#
loop_
_entity_poly.entity_id
_entity_poly.type
_entity_poly.pdbx_seq_one_letter_code
_entity_poly.pdbx_strand_id
1 'polypeptide(L)'
;MEEQEKLQRKIIDLEAEIRVVWAKAESAEDIDDKNFYRELLLLLLKNLLLMKEEDLRKDNLMQIEGLGARGLPACKLRLRQDTQNQGLFFFEPMDTISAAAATSPGMSSRFFLDPEGRQTDELKDWLRLAEKLYHQGKPILPLFINGLVKSGKSYMLNEVLPAVVNTYFCSDGSGRQHTGMVLSEANFLRVDCLDCNRSSGIGGFLMDFLIKLKRSAANQQLSAAASTPVPSICSSGTMSDAIQVFMRRLPRDRLNFLLVDEVQSFYLMERPVSDERKPRSLTLDENAVRHMRRILKVLLLNSPHWVAWAVTGSSMATLWANVAVTPTNGFALIMHHHRINLSPTVSDDMLEVAWEQLKAQDVTWDRALPGDLLWRSPQQIATLAYLCQEWRYRRTARTAAELVEQTIIQKIIPEVLADLRTVLQVLGDPPEQLLPLRELLNPTSGVDPNKLPSPFTALLASFTTEREGRLFLDCPLLARVLQAVTSESGQLLDSIIAVESITSQMFMELVVLGERCKNSKHSDSYTDLDSLLEDMAFALALTPYGLLKEDWFDKVLKHPCNSRGSRANFEQKYMAQAQQDVKIGLSGFHMLLRNILCHGTISELQWALEIYPPKLAKFCSSGRVSDVLTKTKMQDIQSRSRSKALGTSAAATPRAQLQLHAGPVRPILLQLGKRLGPAAIVRPRYMGWM
;
A
#
# COMPACT_ATOMS: atom_id res chain seq x y z
N MET A 1 13.21 -33.63 0.31
CA MET A 1 14.63 -34.07 0.20
C MET A 1 15.01 -34.50 -1.21
N GLU A 2 14.44 -35.56 -1.80
CA GLU A 2 14.88 -36.08 -3.12
C GLU A 2 14.78 -35.06 -4.28
N GLU A 3 13.73 -34.24 -4.32
CA GLU A 3 13.61 -33.18 -5.33
C GLU A 3 14.58 -32.00 -5.15
N GLN A 4 15.01 -31.73 -3.91
CA GLN A 4 15.97 -30.67 -3.62
C GLN A 4 17.39 -31.09 -3.99
N GLU A 5 17.78 -32.32 -3.67
CA GLU A 5 19.05 -32.87 -4.13
C GLU A 5 19.15 -32.91 -5.67
N LYS A 6 18.02 -33.13 -6.35
CA LYS A 6 17.93 -33.06 -7.81
C LYS A 6 18.08 -31.63 -8.33
N LEU A 7 17.54 -30.64 -7.63
CA LEU A 7 17.68 -29.22 -7.99
C LEU A 7 19.11 -28.71 -7.74
N GLN A 8 19.71 -29.04 -6.61
CA GLN A 8 21.10 -28.69 -6.28
C GLN A 8 22.10 -29.31 -7.27
N ARG A 9 21.90 -30.57 -7.68
CA ARG A 9 22.69 -31.19 -8.75
C ARG A 9 22.59 -30.42 -10.07
N LYS A 10 21.38 -30.02 -10.48
CA LYS A 10 21.17 -29.20 -11.69
C LYS A 10 21.85 -27.83 -11.60
N ILE A 11 21.87 -27.21 -10.42
CA ILE A 11 22.57 -25.94 -10.21
C ILE A 11 24.08 -26.12 -10.39
N ILE A 12 24.66 -27.18 -9.80
CA ILE A 12 26.08 -27.51 -9.94
C ILE A 12 26.45 -27.77 -11.41
N ASP A 13 25.66 -28.57 -12.11
CA ASP A 13 25.89 -28.88 -13.53
C ASP A 13 25.83 -27.61 -14.39
N LEU A 14 24.86 -26.72 -14.14
CA LEU A 14 24.73 -25.46 -14.86
C LEU A 14 25.88 -24.49 -14.56
N GLU A 15 26.37 -24.43 -13.31
CA GLU A 15 27.55 -23.65 -12.96
C GLU A 15 28.83 -24.15 -13.64
N ALA A 16 28.95 -25.47 -13.86
CA ALA A 16 30.04 -26.04 -14.64
C ALA A 16 29.93 -25.65 -16.13
N GLU A 17 28.73 -25.70 -16.69
CA GLU A 17 28.48 -25.29 -18.08
C GLU A 17 28.78 -23.80 -18.30
N ILE A 18 28.38 -22.93 -17.37
CA ILE A 18 28.70 -21.49 -17.41
C ILE A 18 30.22 -21.27 -17.44
N ARG A 19 31.01 -22.02 -16.65
CA ARG A 19 32.48 -21.90 -16.67
C ARG A 19 33.07 -22.30 -18.02
N VAL A 20 32.55 -23.35 -18.64
CA VAL A 20 33.01 -23.80 -19.97
C VAL A 20 32.67 -22.76 -21.04
N VAL A 21 31.45 -22.22 -21.03
CA VAL A 21 31.00 -21.18 -21.98
C VAL A 21 31.77 -19.87 -21.76
N TRP A 22 32.03 -19.51 -20.52
CA TRP A 22 32.87 -18.35 -20.18
C TRP A 22 34.28 -18.48 -20.74
N ALA A 23 34.94 -19.62 -20.52
CA ALA A 23 36.29 -19.87 -21.04
C ALA A 23 36.33 -19.82 -22.58
N LYS A 24 35.27 -20.33 -23.25
CA LYS A 24 35.13 -20.24 -24.71
C LYS A 24 34.90 -18.81 -25.21
N ALA A 25 34.14 -18.01 -24.46
CA ALA A 25 33.93 -16.59 -24.77
C ALA A 25 35.25 -15.80 -24.68
N GLU A 26 36.10 -16.12 -23.71
CA GLU A 26 37.41 -15.49 -23.54
C GLU A 26 38.43 -15.94 -24.59
N SER A 27 38.37 -17.20 -25.03
CA SER A 27 39.29 -17.75 -26.03
C SER A 27 38.86 -17.51 -27.49
N ALA A 28 37.64 -17.04 -27.74
CA ALA A 28 37.18 -16.76 -29.10
C ALA A 28 37.98 -15.59 -29.70
N GLU A 29 38.46 -15.76 -30.93
CA GLU A 29 39.18 -14.70 -31.66
C GLU A 29 38.22 -13.87 -32.53
N ASP A 30 37.16 -14.51 -33.04
CA ASP A 30 36.14 -13.89 -33.89
C ASP A 30 35.06 -13.15 -33.07
N ILE A 31 34.54 -12.05 -33.64
CA ILE A 31 33.59 -11.17 -32.94
C ILE A 31 32.18 -11.74 -32.91
N ASP A 32 31.78 -12.52 -33.91
CA ASP A 32 30.46 -13.15 -33.96
C ASP A 32 30.40 -14.33 -32.98
N ASP A 33 31.49 -15.10 -32.87
CA ASP A 33 31.64 -16.13 -31.85
C ASP A 33 31.63 -15.55 -30.42
N LYS A 34 32.30 -14.41 -30.17
CA LYS A 34 32.23 -13.72 -28.87
C LYS A 34 30.81 -13.30 -28.52
N ASN A 35 30.07 -12.76 -29.49
CA ASN A 35 28.69 -12.34 -29.28
C ASN A 35 27.79 -13.55 -29.00
N PHE A 36 27.95 -14.64 -29.75
CA PHE A 36 27.24 -15.89 -29.54
C PHE A 36 27.47 -16.46 -28.12
N TYR A 37 28.73 -16.58 -27.69
CA TYR A 37 29.04 -17.09 -26.36
C TYR A 37 28.56 -16.15 -25.25
N ARG A 38 28.55 -14.83 -25.47
CA ARG A 38 28.03 -13.85 -24.50
C ARG A 38 26.52 -13.95 -24.33
N GLU A 39 25.77 -14.15 -25.41
CA GLU A 39 24.32 -14.37 -25.34
C GLU A 39 23.98 -15.70 -24.68
N LEU A 40 24.73 -16.77 -25.01
CA LEU A 40 24.59 -18.06 -24.37
C LEU A 40 24.89 -17.98 -22.87
N LEU A 41 25.92 -17.23 -22.49
CA LEU A 41 26.27 -17.00 -21.09
C LEU A 41 25.17 -16.25 -20.33
N LEU A 42 24.55 -15.24 -20.94
CA LEU A 42 23.43 -14.51 -20.35
C LEU A 42 22.20 -15.41 -20.13
N LEU A 43 21.92 -16.31 -21.08
CA LEU A 43 20.82 -17.27 -20.96
C LEU A 43 21.09 -18.25 -19.80
N LEU A 44 22.30 -18.80 -19.72
CA LEU A 44 22.69 -19.73 -18.65
C LEU A 44 22.69 -19.04 -17.28
N LEU A 45 23.18 -17.81 -17.17
CA LEU A 45 23.14 -17.02 -15.94
C LEU A 45 21.70 -16.72 -15.48
N LYS A 46 20.78 -16.45 -16.43
CA LYS A 46 19.36 -16.25 -16.12
C LYS A 46 18.71 -17.53 -15.61
N ASN A 47 19.01 -18.68 -16.23
CA ASN A 47 18.53 -19.99 -15.76
C ASN A 47 19.11 -20.35 -14.37
N LEU A 48 20.37 -20.00 -14.11
CA LEU A 48 21.00 -20.19 -12.80
C LEU A 48 20.31 -19.33 -11.73
N LEU A 49 20.00 -18.07 -12.04
CA LEU A 49 19.25 -17.18 -11.15
C LEU A 49 17.87 -17.74 -10.82
N LEU A 50 17.12 -18.20 -11.83
CA LEU A 50 15.81 -18.81 -11.63
C LEU A 50 15.88 -20.08 -10.77
N MET A 51 16.86 -20.95 -11.02
CA MET A 51 17.04 -22.17 -10.22
C MET A 51 17.52 -21.87 -8.80
N LYS A 52 18.38 -20.86 -8.60
CA LYS A 52 18.79 -20.42 -7.25
C LYS A 52 17.64 -19.75 -6.51
N GLU A 53 16.76 -19.01 -7.17
CA GLU A 53 15.53 -18.50 -6.55
C GLU A 53 14.56 -19.63 -6.19
N GLU A 54 14.46 -20.67 -7.02
CA GLU A 54 13.65 -21.87 -6.72
C GLU A 54 14.25 -22.68 -5.57
N ASP A 55 15.57 -22.84 -5.52
CA ASP A 55 16.30 -23.52 -4.44
C ASP A 55 16.18 -22.72 -3.14
N LEU A 56 16.31 -21.38 -3.19
CA LEU A 56 16.05 -20.51 -2.05
C LEU A 56 14.59 -20.56 -1.59
N ARG A 57 13.63 -20.70 -2.51
CA ARG A 57 12.20 -20.89 -2.17
C ARG A 57 11.94 -22.26 -1.56
N LYS A 58 12.61 -23.31 -2.04
CA LYS A 58 12.50 -24.68 -1.49
C LYS A 58 13.24 -24.84 -0.18
N ASP A 59 14.39 -24.19 0.00
CA ASP A 59 15.08 -24.05 1.29
C ASP A 59 14.25 -23.25 2.27
N ASN A 60 13.59 -22.18 1.82
CA ASN A 60 12.59 -21.51 2.65
C ASN A 60 11.43 -22.46 2.98
N LEU A 61 10.93 -23.29 2.04
CA LEU A 61 9.88 -24.28 2.30
C LEU A 61 10.32 -25.39 3.27
N MET A 62 11.55 -25.91 3.16
CA MET A 62 12.09 -26.95 4.03
C MET A 62 12.54 -26.39 5.40
N GLN A 63 13.01 -25.14 5.48
CA GLN A 63 13.21 -24.43 6.75
C GLN A 63 11.87 -24.03 7.39
N ILE A 64 10.80 -23.84 6.60
CA ILE A 64 9.43 -23.68 7.08
C ILE A 64 8.87 -25.00 7.67
N GLU A 65 9.29 -26.16 7.18
CA GLU A 65 8.89 -27.48 7.71
C GLU A 65 9.77 -27.97 8.89
N GLY A 66 11.03 -27.50 8.99
CA GLY A 66 12.02 -27.99 9.96
C GLY A 66 12.14 -27.22 11.29
N LEU A 67 11.47 -26.08 11.46
CA LEU A 67 11.49 -25.31 12.71
C LEU A 67 10.08 -25.27 13.32
N GLY A 68 9.88 -26.07 14.37
CA GLY A 68 8.64 -26.21 15.15
C GLY A 68 8.21 -24.96 15.93
N ALA A 69 8.17 -23.80 15.28
CA ALA A 69 7.69 -22.55 15.85
C ALA A 69 7.22 -21.58 14.75
N ARG A 70 6.05 -21.80 14.13
CA ARG A 70 5.22 -20.72 13.55
C ARG A 70 3.77 -21.18 13.36
N GLY A 71 2.84 -20.31 13.78
CA GLY A 71 1.44 -20.60 14.07
C GLY A 71 0.54 -21.00 12.88
N LEU A 72 -0.70 -21.32 13.24
CA LEU A 72 -1.78 -21.78 12.36
C LEU A 72 -1.98 -20.87 11.12
N PRO A 73 -2.40 -21.43 9.97
CA PRO A 73 -2.70 -20.63 8.77
C PRO A 73 -3.74 -19.56 9.10
N ALA A 74 -3.66 -18.37 8.48
CA ALA A 74 -4.51 -17.23 8.84
C ALA A 74 -6.02 -17.52 8.75
N CYS A 75 -6.42 -18.52 7.94
CA CYS A 75 -7.79 -19.03 7.88
C CYS A 75 -8.28 -19.67 9.19
N LYS A 76 -7.40 -19.95 10.15
CA LYS A 76 -7.69 -20.45 11.50
C LYS A 76 -7.37 -19.43 12.59
N LEU A 77 -7.14 -18.17 12.20
CA LEU A 77 -6.86 -17.08 13.12
C LEU A 77 -8.08 -16.15 13.21
N ARG A 78 -8.28 -15.54 14.37
CA ARG A 78 -9.20 -14.43 14.62
C ARG A 78 -8.42 -13.21 15.09
N LEU A 79 -9.04 -12.04 15.04
CA LEU A 79 -8.49 -10.82 15.61
C LEU A 79 -8.95 -10.68 17.06
N ARG A 80 -8.00 -10.56 17.97
CA ARG A 80 -8.25 -10.07 19.33
C ARG A 80 -7.77 -8.63 19.42
N GLN A 81 -8.67 -7.73 19.82
CA GLN A 81 -8.32 -6.35 20.12
C GLN A 81 -7.48 -6.27 21.39
N ASP A 82 -6.43 -5.45 21.38
CA ASP A 82 -5.63 -5.17 22.55
C ASP A 82 -6.41 -4.34 23.57
N THR A 83 -6.28 -4.70 24.85
CA THR A 83 -7.03 -4.04 25.94
C THR A 83 -6.50 -2.63 26.27
N GLN A 84 -5.23 -2.35 25.96
CA GLN A 84 -4.58 -1.08 26.28
C GLN A 84 -4.49 -0.15 25.06
N ASN A 85 -4.61 -0.70 23.86
CA ASN A 85 -4.65 0.05 22.61
C ASN A 85 -5.76 -0.46 21.69
N GLN A 86 -6.87 0.27 21.65
CA GLN A 86 -8.03 -0.07 20.84
C GLN A 86 -7.74 -0.13 19.32
N GLY A 87 -6.66 0.50 18.84
CA GLY A 87 -6.26 0.42 17.43
C GLY A 87 -5.40 -0.80 17.10
N LEU A 88 -4.94 -1.57 18.09
CA LEU A 88 -4.03 -2.70 17.92
C LEU A 88 -4.79 -4.02 18.05
N PHE A 89 -4.55 -4.91 17.10
CA PHE A 89 -5.13 -6.25 17.05
C PHE A 89 -4.02 -7.29 16.95
N PHE A 90 -4.19 -8.38 17.67
CA PHE A 90 -3.34 -9.57 17.60
C PHE A 90 -4.08 -10.70 16.91
N PHE A 91 -3.35 -11.50 16.15
CA PHE A 91 -3.90 -12.69 15.50
C PHE A 91 -3.85 -13.86 16.47
N GLU A 92 -4.99 -14.50 16.75
CA GLU A 92 -5.08 -15.61 17.69
C GLU A 92 -5.68 -16.85 17.05
N PRO A 93 -5.23 -18.06 17.41
CA PRO A 93 -5.90 -19.30 17.05
C PRO A 93 -7.39 -19.30 17.39
N MET A 94 -8.19 -19.87 16.51
CA MET A 94 -9.62 -20.13 16.72
C MET A 94 -9.89 -21.13 17.88
N ASP A 95 -8.98 -22.09 18.11
CA ASP A 95 -9.17 -23.22 19.03
C ASP A 95 -8.77 -22.97 20.50
N THR A 96 -8.38 -21.75 20.88
CA THR A 96 -8.03 -21.42 22.28
C THR A 96 -9.30 -21.23 23.12
N ILE A 97 -9.88 -22.34 23.59
CA ILE A 97 -11.02 -22.39 24.52
C ILE A 97 -10.62 -21.98 25.95
N SER A 98 -9.34 -21.87 26.28
CA SER A 98 -8.88 -21.54 27.64
C SER A 98 -8.31 -20.12 27.73
N ALA A 99 -9.01 -19.25 28.47
CA ALA A 99 -8.58 -17.90 28.81
C ALA A 99 -7.18 -17.82 29.45
N ALA A 100 -6.68 -18.93 30.02
CA ALA A 100 -5.36 -19.02 30.64
C ALA A 100 -4.19 -19.12 29.64
N ALA A 101 -4.44 -19.55 28.39
CA ALA A 101 -3.43 -19.59 27.33
C ALA A 101 -3.34 -18.28 26.54
N ALA A 102 -4.35 -17.40 26.66
CA ALA A 102 -4.37 -16.07 26.06
C ALA A 102 -3.59 -15.02 26.88
N THR A 103 -3.26 -15.34 28.14
CA THR A 103 -2.53 -14.46 29.07
C THR A 103 -1.02 -14.71 29.13
N SER A 104 -0.51 -15.76 28.49
CA SER A 104 0.93 -15.88 28.26
C SER A 104 1.28 -15.13 26.97
N PRO A 105 2.35 -14.32 26.94
CA PRO A 105 2.87 -13.71 25.71
C PRO A 105 3.54 -14.77 24.82
N GLY A 106 2.83 -15.86 24.54
CA GLY A 106 3.24 -16.92 23.65
C GLY A 106 2.99 -16.50 22.20
N MET A 107 3.95 -15.77 21.63
CA MET A 107 4.28 -15.73 20.20
C MET A 107 3.11 -15.80 19.20
N SER A 108 2.20 -14.83 19.22
CA SER A 108 1.63 -14.37 17.95
C SER A 108 2.55 -13.30 17.38
N SER A 109 3.45 -13.68 16.49
CA SER A 109 4.39 -12.76 15.81
C SER A 109 3.72 -11.82 14.80
N ARG A 110 2.38 -11.79 14.74
CA ARG A 110 1.61 -11.01 13.76
C ARG A 110 0.65 -10.08 14.47
N PHE A 111 0.63 -8.82 14.03
CA PHE A 111 -0.25 -7.79 14.54
C PHE A 111 -0.85 -6.99 13.39
N PHE A 112 -2.02 -6.41 13.63
CA PHE A 112 -2.68 -5.51 12.71
C PHE A 112 -3.06 -4.23 13.45
N LEU A 113 -2.85 -3.09 12.79
CA LEU A 113 -3.18 -1.78 13.33
C LEU A 113 -4.26 -1.15 12.45
N ASP A 114 -5.40 -0.88 13.07
CA ASP A 114 -6.55 -0.22 12.46
C ASP A 114 -6.97 0.95 13.36
N PRO A 115 -6.24 2.08 13.29
CA PRO A 115 -6.58 3.24 14.09
C PRO A 115 -7.99 3.72 13.72
N GLU A 116 -8.83 3.90 14.74
CA GLU A 116 -10.25 4.26 14.64
C GLU A 116 -11.18 3.12 14.15
N GLY A 117 -10.67 1.89 13.98
CA GLY A 117 -11.50 0.74 13.58
C GLY A 117 -12.06 0.81 12.16
N ARG A 118 -11.59 1.77 11.34
CA ARG A 118 -12.17 2.07 10.03
C ARG A 118 -12.14 0.87 9.09
N GLN A 119 -11.00 0.19 8.98
CA GLN A 119 -10.83 -0.90 8.02
C GLN A 119 -11.60 -2.15 8.47
N THR A 120 -11.57 -2.47 9.76
CA THR A 120 -12.32 -3.59 10.33
C THR A 120 -13.82 -3.36 10.23
N ASP A 121 -14.31 -2.15 10.46
CA ASP A 121 -15.73 -1.85 10.37
C ASP A 121 -16.23 -1.84 8.91
N GLU A 122 -15.46 -1.29 7.96
CA GLU A 122 -15.77 -1.40 6.53
C GLU A 122 -15.83 -2.87 6.06
N LEU A 123 -14.88 -3.71 6.51
CA LEU A 123 -14.91 -5.15 6.23
C LEU A 123 -16.17 -5.82 6.81
N LYS A 124 -16.53 -5.52 8.07
CA LYS A 124 -17.74 -6.08 8.70
C LYS A 124 -19.02 -5.64 7.98
N ASP A 125 -19.08 -4.40 7.50
CA ASP A 125 -20.22 -3.89 6.74
C ASP A 125 -20.35 -4.58 5.39
N TRP A 126 -19.23 -4.82 4.69
CA TRP A 126 -19.22 -5.64 3.48
C TRP A 126 -19.65 -7.09 3.77
N LEU A 127 -19.16 -7.70 4.86
CA LEU A 127 -19.56 -9.06 5.25
C LEU A 127 -21.05 -9.17 5.55
N ARG A 128 -21.63 -8.17 6.24
CA ARG A 128 -23.09 -8.10 6.47
C ARG A 128 -23.85 -8.07 5.14
N LEU A 129 -23.35 -7.33 4.15
CA LEU A 129 -23.95 -7.29 2.82
C LEU A 129 -23.77 -8.62 2.07
N ALA A 130 -22.59 -9.23 2.14
CA ALA A 130 -22.29 -10.51 1.51
C ALA A 130 -23.19 -11.63 2.03
N GLU A 131 -23.36 -11.71 3.35
CA GLU A 131 -24.27 -12.64 4.01
C GLU A 131 -25.74 -12.41 3.57
N LYS A 132 -26.19 -11.15 3.52
CA LYS A 132 -27.52 -10.83 3.03
C LYS A 132 -27.74 -11.27 1.58
N LEU A 133 -26.75 -11.07 0.69
CA LEU A 133 -26.84 -11.45 -0.72
C LEU A 133 -26.81 -12.97 -0.91
N TYR A 134 -25.98 -13.67 -0.13
CA TYR A 134 -25.95 -15.12 -0.05
C TYR A 134 -27.34 -15.69 0.25
N HIS A 135 -28.00 -15.21 1.31
CA HIS A 135 -29.35 -15.67 1.69
C HIS A 135 -30.42 -15.31 0.66
N GLN A 136 -30.23 -14.23 -0.11
CA GLN A 136 -31.14 -13.84 -1.19
C GLN A 136 -30.88 -14.59 -2.50
N GLY A 137 -29.88 -15.48 -2.55
CA GLY A 137 -29.48 -16.17 -3.78
C GLY A 137 -28.89 -15.24 -4.84
N LYS A 138 -28.38 -14.06 -4.46
CA LYS A 138 -27.86 -13.03 -5.37
C LYS A 138 -26.32 -13.03 -5.38
N PRO A 139 -25.67 -12.73 -6.52
CA PRO A 139 -24.23 -12.58 -6.58
C PRO A 139 -23.70 -11.57 -5.55
N ILE A 140 -22.59 -11.91 -4.90
CA ILE A 140 -21.93 -11.05 -3.91
C ILE A 140 -21.12 -9.98 -4.65
N LEU A 141 -21.18 -8.73 -4.18
CA LEU A 141 -20.38 -7.65 -4.76
C LEU A 141 -18.88 -7.91 -4.51
N PRO A 142 -18.03 -7.86 -5.55
CA PRO A 142 -16.60 -8.06 -5.39
C PRO A 142 -15.99 -6.95 -4.53
N LEU A 143 -15.09 -7.31 -3.64
CA LEU A 143 -14.35 -6.41 -2.77
C LEU A 143 -13.01 -6.01 -3.40
N PHE A 144 -12.78 -4.73 -3.61
CA PHE A 144 -11.51 -4.16 -4.06
C PHE A 144 -10.79 -3.50 -2.89
N ILE A 145 -9.61 -4.00 -2.53
CA ILE A 145 -8.76 -3.38 -1.51
C ILE A 145 -7.82 -2.41 -2.21
N ASN A 146 -8.13 -1.12 -2.10
CA ASN A 146 -7.46 -0.02 -2.77
C ASN A 146 -6.38 0.62 -1.89
N GLY A 147 -5.28 1.06 -2.51
CA GLY A 147 -4.17 1.72 -1.82
C GLY A 147 -2.92 1.82 -2.69
N LEU A 148 -1.98 2.66 -2.28
CA LEU A 148 -0.72 2.90 -3.00
C LEU A 148 0.23 1.70 -2.97
N VAL A 149 1.27 1.80 -3.80
CA VAL A 149 2.43 0.93 -3.75
C VAL A 149 2.94 0.81 -2.30
N LYS A 150 3.16 -0.42 -1.84
CA LYS A 150 3.60 -0.77 -0.46
C LYS A 150 2.70 -0.26 0.67
N SER A 151 1.38 -0.17 0.42
CA SER A 151 0.38 0.18 1.43
C SER A 151 -0.15 -1.00 2.26
N GLY A 152 0.32 -2.23 2.05
CA GLY A 152 -0.12 -3.41 2.80
C GLY A 152 -1.37 -4.11 2.24
N LYS A 153 -1.73 -3.88 0.98
CA LYS A 153 -2.88 -4.50 0.31
C LYS A 153 -2.89 -6.03 0.40
N SER A 154 -1.79 -6.69 0.02
CA SER A 154 -1.67 -8.15 0.08
C SER A 154 -1.78 -8.68 1.51
N TYR A 155 -1.33 -7.91 2.51
CA TYR A 155 -1.48 -8.26 3.92
C TYR A 155 -2.94 -8.16 4.37
N MET A 156 -3.64 -7.08 3.97
CA MET A 156 -5.07 -6.91 4.20
C MET A 156 -5.87 -8.06 3.56
N LEU A 157 -5.55 -8.44 2.32
CA LEU A 157 -6.24 -9.50 1.58
C LEU A 157 -6.01 -10.89 2.20
N ASN A 158 -4.75 -11.25 2.45
CA ASN A 158 -4.38 -12.63 2.78
C ASN A 158 -4.42 -12.94 4.27
N GLU A 159 -4.28 -11.93 5.13
CA GLU A 159 -4.14 -12.13 6.57
C GLU A 159 -5.30 -11.50 7.34
N VAL A 160 -5.54 -10.19 7.14
CA VAL A 160 -6.55 -9.44 7.92
C VAL A 160 -7.97 -9.85 7.55
N LEU A 161 -8.33 -9.88 6.26
CA LEU A 161 -9.69 -10.23 5.82
C LEU A 161 -10.13 -11.61 6.34
N PRO A 162 -9.34 -12.70 6.22
CA PRO A 162 -9.68 -13.98 6.83
C PRO A 162 -9.88 -13.91 8.35
N ALA A 163 -9.01 -13.19 9.06
CA ALA A 163 -9.12 -13.06 10.51
C ALA A 163 -10.37 -12.25 10.92
N VAL A 164 -10.73 -11.21 10.17
CA VAL A 164 -11.98 -10.44 10.39
C VAL A 164 -13.20 -11.30 10.11
N VAL A 165 -13.19 -12.09 9.02
CA VAL A 165 -14.27 -13.04 8.67
C VAL A 165 -14.49 -14.03 9.81
N ASN A 166 -13.42 -14.66 10.30
CA ASN A 166 -13.50 -15.60 11.42
C ASN A 166 -13.99 -14.92 12.69
N THR A 167 -13.50 -13.71 13.00
CA THR A 167 -13.98 -12.94 14.15
C THR A 167 -15.48 -12.64 14.02
N TYR A 168 -15.93 -12.26 12.82
CA TYR A 168 -17.33 -11.92 12.54
C TYR A 168 -18.26 -13.12 12.75
N PHE A 169 -17.92 -14.28 12.19
CA PHE A 169 -18.78 -15.47 12.25
C PHE A 169 -18.64 -16.25 13.57
N CYS A 170 -17.56 -16.07 14.33
CA CYS A 170 -17.35 -16.81 15.58
C CYS A 170 -17.67 -16.03 16.86
N SER A 171 -17.96 -14.73 16.78
CA SER A 171 -18.33 -13.91 17.94
C SER A 171 -19.74 -14.22 18.50
N ASP A 172 -20.51 -15.11 17.87
CA ASP A 172 -21.90 -15.43 18.26
C ASP A 172 -22.02 -16.49 19.37
N GLY A 173 -21.24 -16.31 20.44
CA GLY A 173 -21.56 -16.87 21.76
C GLY A 173 -22.72 -16.16 22.47
N SER A 174 -23.18 -15.01 21.97
CA SER A 174 -24.32 -14.27 22.54
C SER A 174 -25.07 -13.41 21.51
N GLY A 175 -25.98 -14.03 20.75
CA GLY A 175 -27.25 -13.35 20.45
C GLY A 175 -27.54 -12.87 19.02
N ARG A 176 -26.79 -13.22 17.97
CA ARG A 176 -27.32 -13.11 16.59
C ARG A 176 -27.94 -14.41 16.12
N GLN A 177 -29.06 -14.77 16.75
CA GLN A 177 -30.08 -15.60 16.09
C GLN A 177 -30.83 -14.76 15.05
N HIS A 178 -30.17 -14.45 13.93
CA HIS A 178 -30.89 -14.06 12.73
C HIS A 178 -31.22 -15.33 11.94
N THR A 179 -32.46 -15.81 12.12
CA THR A 179 -33.14 -16.73 11.20
C THR A 179 -32.36 -17.97 10.78
N GLY A 180 -32.12 -18.89 11.72
CA GLY A 180 -32.24 -20.33 11.48
C GLY A 180 -31.15 -21.10 10.74
N MET A 181 -30.06 -20.48 10.24
CA MET A 181 -28.91 -21.23 9.72
C MET A 181 -27.60 -20.56 10.13
N VAL A 182 -26.87 -21.20 11.04
CA VAL A 182 -25.46 -20.87 11.28
C VAL A 182 -24.68 -21.30 10.04
N LEU A 183 -24.05 -20.35 9.34
CA LEU A 183 -23.18 -20.68 8.22
C LEU A 183 -22.00 -21.51 8.73
N SER A 184 -21.64 -22.56 7.99
CA SER A 184 -20.41 -23.30 8.29
C SER A 184 -19.18 -22.40 8.06
N GLU A 185 -18.06 -22.76 8.69
CA GLU A 185 -16.79 -22.04 8.56
C GLU A 185 -16.44 -21.76 7.10
N ALA A 186 -16.06 -20.51 6.82
CA ALA A 186 -15.79 -20.05 5.47
C ALA A 186 -14.49 -20.63 4.90
N ASN A 187 -14.44 -20.77 3.57
CA ASN A 187 -13.24 -21.21 2.87
C ASN A 187 -12.47 -20.02 2.30
N PHE A 188 -11.14 -20.09 2.29
CA PHE A 188 -10.27 -19.04 1.73
C PHE A 188 -9.35 -19.62 0.66
N LEU A 189 -9.62 -19.34 -0.60
CA LEU A 189 -8.82 -19.77 -1.73
C LEU A 189 -7.92 -18.62 -2.18
N ARG A 190 -6.59 -18.81 -2.08
CA ARG A 190 -5.59 -17.78 -2.36
C ARG A 190 -4.99 -17.99 -3.75
N VAL A 191 -4.93 -16.93 -4.54
CA VAL A 191 -4.30 -16.94 -5.87
C VAL A 191 -3.49 -15.68 -6.07
N ASP A 192 -2.22 -15.84 -6.42
CA ASP A 192 -1.38 -14.75 -6.94
C ASP A 192 -1.34 -14.84 -8.47
N CYS A 193 -1.80 -13.77 -9.13
CA CYS A 193 -1.86 -13.68 -10.58
C CYS A 193 -0.56 -13.25 -11.27
N LEU A 194 0.49 -12.81 -10.54
CA LEU A 194 1.76 -12.39 -11.16
C LEU A 194 2.43 -13.50 -11.97
N ASP A 195 2.41 -14.73 -11.46
CA ASP A 195 3.04 -15.87 -12.14
C ASP A 195 2.14 -16.54 -13.19
N CYS A 196 0.93 -16.01 -13.45
CA CYS A 196 0.12 -16.56 -14.54
C CYS A 196 0.75 -16.18 -15.88
N ASN A 197 0.90 -17.14 -16.79
CA ASN A 197 1.62 -16.93 -18.03
C ASN A 197 0.84 -16.02 -18.99
N ARG A 198 1.30 -14.77 -19.11
CA ARG A 198 0.72 -13.74 -19.98
C ARG A 198 1.14 -13.87 -21.44
N SER A 199 2.27 -14.52 -21.72
CA SER A 199 2.80 -14.67 -23.10
C SER A 199 2.14 -15.81 -23.86
N SER A 200 1.49 -16.76 -23.18
CA SER A 200 0.67 -17.81 -23.80
C SER A 200 -0.75 -17.36 -24.19
N GLY A 201 -0.99 -16.04 -24.19
CA GLY A 201 -2.29 -15.45 -24.48
C GLY A 201 -3.36 -15.74 -23.42
N ILE A 202 -4.60 -15.32 -23.71
CA ILE A 202 -5.74 -15.41 -22.77
C ILE A 202 -5.97 -16.84 -22.27
N GLY A 203 -5.92 -17.81 -23.18
CA GLY A 203 -6.18 -19.21 -22.86
C GLY A 203 -5.17 -19.79 -21.87
N GLY A 204 -3.87 -19.55 -22.12
CA GLY A 204 -2.80 -19.97 -21.22
C GLY A 204 -2.89 -19.29 -19.86
N PHE A 205 -3.12 -17.98 -19.84
CA PHE A 205 -3.30 -17.23 -18.59
C PHE A 205 -4.45 -17.79 -17.74
N LEU A 206 -5.62 -18.04 -18.35
CA LEU A 206 -6.79 -18.57 -17.64
C LEU A 206 -6.59 -20.02 -17.20
N MET A 207 -5.85 -20.83 -17.97
CA MET A 207 -5.46 -22.18 -17.57
C MET A 207 -4.59 -22.15 -16.30
N ASP A 208 -3.55 -21.31 -16.26
CA ASP A 208 -2.70 -21.16 -15.08
C ASP A 208 -3.49 -20.66 -13.87
N PHE A 209 -4.38 -19.70 -14.09
CA PHE A 209 -5.28 -19.20 -13.04
C PHE A 209 -6.18 -20.32 -12.48
N LEU A 210 -6.78 -21.15 -13.35
CA LEU A 210 -7.57 -22.30 -12.93
C LEU A 210 -6.73 -23.35 -12.18
N ILE A 211 -5.50 -23.62 -12.63
CA ILE A 211 -4.58 -24.53 -11.94
C ILE A 211 -4.26 -24.03 -10.53
N LYS A 212 -3.99 -22.73 -10.37
CA LYS A 212 -3.75 -22.11 -9.06
C LYS A 212 -5.00 -22.18 -8.16
N LEU A 213 -6.19 -21.92 -8.69
CA LEU A 213 -7.46 -22.10 -7.97
C LEU A 213 -7.64 -23.55 -7.48
N LYS A 214 -7.40 -24.54 -8.35
CA LYS A 214 -7.48 -25.96 -8.00
C LYS A 214 -6.48 -26.36 -6.91
N ARG A 215 -5.23 -25.88 -6.98
CA ARG A 215 -4.23 -26.11 -5.93
C ARG A 215 -4.69 -25.50 -4.60
N SER A 216 -5.22 -24.28 -4.62
CA SER A 216 -5.73 -23.67 -3.40
C SER A 216 -6.95 -24.40 -2.84
N ALA A 217 -7.83 -24.93 -3.69
CA ALA A 217 -8.94 -25.78 -3.27
C ALA A 217 -8.45 -27.09 -2.65
N ALA A 218 -7.41 -27.72 -3.21
CA ALA A 218 -6.81 -28.93 -2.66
C ALA A 218 -6.20 -28.66 -1.27
N ASN A 219 -5.52 -27.53 -1.08
CA ASN A 219 -4.97 -27.11 0.22
C ASN A 219 -6.08 -26.88 1.26
N GLN A 220 -7.27 -26.44 0.82
CA GLN A 220 -8.47 -26.31 1.65
C GLN A 220 -9.29 -27.60 1.72
N GLN A 221 -8.77 -28.74 1.22
CA GLN A 221 -9.43 -30.05 1.20
C GLN A 221 -10.79 -30.07 0.47
N LEU A 222 -11.00 -29.17 -0.49
CA LEU A 222 -12.22 -29.05 -1.29
C LEU A 222 -12.15 -29.95 -2.54
N SER A 223 -12.27 -31.27 -2.33
CA SER A 223 -12.04 -32.30 -3.35
C SER A 223 -12.84 -32.13 -4.66
N ALA A 224 -14.12 -31.73 -4.57
CA ALA A 224 -14.97 -31.51 -5.74
C ALA A 224 -14.47 -30.35 -6.63
N ALA A 225 -14.05 -29.25 -6.02
CA ALA A 225 -13.49 -28.11 -6.75
C ALA A 225 -12.07 -28.41 -7.25
N ALA A 226 -11.23 -29.05 -6.43
CA ALA A 226 -9.86 -29.45 -6.80
C ALA A 226 -9.82 -30.43 -7.99
N SER A 227 -10.85 -31.27 -8.14
CA SER A 227 -11.00 -32.21 -9.26
C SER A 227 -11.65 -31.61 -10.52
N THR A 228 -11.78 -30.27 -10.61
CA THR A 228 -12.32 -29.63 -11.82
C THR A 228 -11.45 -29.96 -13.04
N PRO A 229 -12.01 -30.54 -14.13
CA PRO A 229 -11.25 -30.82 -15.33
C PRO A 229 -10.64 -29.55 -15.92
N VAL A 230 -9.38 -29.62 -16.37
CA VAL A 230 -8.77 -28.57 -17.18
C VAL A 230 -9.00 -28.97 -18.64
N PRO A 231 -9.70 -28.15 -19.44
CA PRO A 231 -9.94 -28.46 -20.84
C PRO A 231 -8.62 -28.64 -21.61
N SER A 232 -8.58 -29.61 -22.52
CA SER A 232 -7.42 -29.80 -23.42
C SER A 232 -7.30 -28.67 -24.45
N ILE A 233 -8.42 -28.03 -24.79
CA ILE A 233 -8.47 -26.86 -25.67
C ILE A 233 -8.41 -25.60 -24.82
N CYS A 234 -7.28 -24.91 -24.86
CA CYS A 234 -7.05 -23.66 -24.12
C CYS A 234 -7.69 -22.44 -24.81
N SER A 235 -8.93 -22.54 -25.27
CA SER A 235 -9.66 -21.36 -25.75
C SER A 235 -10.09 -20.48 -24.57
N SER A 236 -10.19 -19.17 -24.77
CA SER A 236 -10.59 -18.23 -23.71
C SER A 236 -11.98 -18.53 -23.15
N GLY A 237 -12.94 -18.87 -24.02
CA GLY A 237 -14.30 -19.23 -23.62
C GLY A 237 -14.33 -20.51 -22.81
N THR A 238 -13.71 -21.58 -23.31
CA THR A 238 -13.69 -22.89 -22.63
C THR A 238 -13.01 -22.80 -21.26
N MET A 239 -11.93 -22.02 -21.14
CA MET A 239 -11.26 -21.80 -19.84
C MET A 239 -12.09 -20.95 -18.89
N SER A 240 -12.75 -19.89 -19.38
CA SER A 240 -13.68 -19.10 -18.56
C SER A 240 -14.84 -19.96 -18.02
N ASP A 241 -15.41 -20.84 -18.85
CA ASP A 241 -16.45 -21.77 -18.45
C ASP A 241 -15.93 -22.78 -17.41
N ALA A 242 -14.71 -23.30 -17.59
CA ALA A 242 -14.10 -24.20 -16.62
C ALA A 242 -13.89 -23.53 -15.25
N ILE A 243 -13.52 -22.24 -15.20
CA ILE A 243 -13.44 -21.46 -13.96
C ILE A 243 -14.83 -21.29 -13.33
N GLN A 244 -15.89 -21.06 -14.12
CA GLN A 244 -17.25 -21.03 -13.60
C GLN A 244 -17.70 -22.39 -13.05
N VAL A 245 -17.35 -23.48 -13.72
CA VAL A 245 -17.61 -24.85 -13.24
C VAL A 245 -16.88 -25.10 -11.92
N PHE A 246 -15.62 -24.68 -11.81
CA PHE A 246 -14.88 -24.72 -10.55
C PHE A 246 -15.63 -24.00 -9.42
N MET A 247 -16.08 -22.76 -9.66
CA MET A 247 -16.84 -21.99 -8.66
C MET A 247 -18.15 -22.68 -8.26
N ARG A 248 -18.85 -23.32 -9.20
CA ARG A 248 -20.10 -24.06 -8.93
C ARG A 248 -19.90 -25.35 -8.14
N ARG A 249 -18.68 -25.90 -8.14
CA ARG A 249 -18.29 -27.12 -7.40
C ARG A 249 -17.83 -26.83 -5.97
N LEU A 250 -17.69 -25.56 -5.58
CA LEU A 250 -17.44 -25.18 -4.19
C LEU A 250 -18.66 -25.50 -3.30
N PRO A 251 -18.46 -25.82 -2.01
CA PRO A 251 -19.55 -26.10 -1.08
C PRO A 251 -20.52 -24.92 -0.98
N ARG A 252 -21.82 -25.22 -0.96
CA ARG A 252 -22.89 -24.21 -1.01
C ARG A 252 -23.40 -23.80 0.36
N ASP A 253 -23.10 -24.58 1.40
CA ASP A 253 -23.49 -24.42 2.80
C ASP A 253 -22.70 -23.34 3.56
N ARG A 254 -21.77 -22.66 2.87
CA ARG A 254 -20.85 -21.67 3.42
C ARG A 254 -20.41 -20.67 2.36
N LEU A 255 -19.82 -19.56 2.81
CA LEU A 255 -19.15 -18.61 1.93
C LEU A 255 -17.76 -19.12 1.53
N ASN A 256 -17.41 -18.95 0.25
CA ASN A 256 -16.10 -19.27 -0.29
C ASN A 256 -15.45 -17.97 -0.79
N PHE A 257 -14.40 -17.53 -0.11
CA PHE A 257 -13.66 -16.32 -0.45
C PHE A 257 -12.54 -16.65 -1.45
N LEU A 258 -12.62 -16.08 -2.65
CA LEU A 258 -11.53 -16.07 -3.63
C LEU A 258 -10.69 -14.83 -3.36
N LEU A 259 -9.53 -15.03 -2.74
CA LEU A 259 -8.55 -14.02 -2.40
C LEU A 259 -7.55 -13.94 -3.56
N VAL A 260 -7.76 -12.98 -4.47
CA VAL A 260 -6.97 -12.88 -5.70
C VAL A 260 -6.07 -11.65 -5.63
N ASP A 261 -4.78 -11.90 -5.48
CA ASP A 261 -3.76 -10.85 -5.52
C ASP A 261 -3.31 -10.59 -6.95
N GLU A 262 -2.88 -9.35 -7.20
CA GLU A 262 -2.27 -8.94 -8.46
C GLU A 262 -3.20 -9.07 -9.69
N VAL A 263 -4.49 -8.77 -9.48
CA VAL A 263 -5.58 -8.88 -10.48
C VAL A 263 -5.37 -8.00 -11.70
N GLN A 264 -4.59 -6.92 -11.62
CA GLN A 264 -4.24 -6.13 -12.80
C GLN A 264 -3.55 -6.98 -13.89
N SER A 265 -2.95 -8.12 -13.53
CA SER A 265 -2.30 -9.04 -14.46
C SER A 265 -3.24 -9.56 -15.56
N PHE A 266 -4.56 -9.60 -15.30
CA PHE A 266 -5.57 -9.86 -16.33
C PHE A 266 -5.52 -8.84 -17.49
N TYR A 267 -5.04 -7.62 -17.23
CA TYR A 267 -4.99 -6.53 -18.21
C TYR A 267 -3.61 -6.28 -18.79
N LEU A 268 -2.63 -7.14 -18.48
CA LEU A 268 -1.24 -7.02 -18.92
C LEU A 268 -0.88 -8.06 -19.98
N MET A 269 -1.83 -8.41 -20.86
CA MET A 269 -1.62 -9.39 -21.94
C MET A 269 -0.59 -8.87 -22.94
N GLU A 270 0.44 -9.68 -23.21
CA GLU A 270 1.57 -9.29 -24.06
C GLU A 270 1.33 -9.73 -25.50
N ARG A 271 1.73 -8.90 -26.48
CA ARG A 271 1.73 -9.34 -27.88
C ARG A 271 2.78 -10.45 -28.08
N PRO A 272 2.47 -11.52 -28.83
CA PRO A 272 3.49 -12.45 -29.28
C PRO A 272 4.56 -11.70 -30.08
N VAL A 273 5.84 -11.91 -29.74
CA VAL A 273 6.96 -11.28 -30.45
C VAL A 273 7.06 -11.95 -31.82
N SER A 274 6.72 -11.22 -32.89
CA SER A 274 6.86 -11.69 -34.27
C SER A 274 8.00 -11.02 -35.04
N ASP A 275 8.75 -10.08 -34.46
CA ASP A 275 9.81 -9.34 -35.17
C ASP A 275 11.07 -9.14 -34.32
N GLU A 276 12.23 -9.58 -34.85
CA GLU A 276 13.56 -9.54 -34.22
C GLU A 276 14.22 -8.15 -34.16
N ARG A 277 13.51 -7.04 -34.37
CA ARG A 277 14.19 -5.75 -34.65
C ARG A 277 13.76 -4.51 -33.85
N LYS A 278 13.09 -4.64 -32.69
CA LYS A 278 12.88 -3.48 -31.81
C LYS A 278 13.23 -3.73 -30.34
N PRO A 279 13.72 -2.71 -29.61
CA PRO A 279 14.06 -2.83 -28.20
C PRO A 279 12.83 -3.17 -27.37
N ARG A 280 13.06 -3.89 -26.26
CA ARG A 280 12.08 -4.45 -25.33
C ARG A 280 11.14 -3.40 -24.70
N SER A 281 10.13 -2.95 -25.44
CA SER A 281 8.90 -2.42 -24.84
C SER A 281 7.82 -3.47 -24.99
N LEU A 282 7.39 -4.05 -23.86
CA LEU A 282 6.27 -5.01 -23.80
C LEU A 282 5.01 -4.28 -24.26
N THR A 283 4.69 -4.41 -25.55
CA THR A 283 3.50 -3.79 -26.12
C THR A 283 2.30 -4.64 -25.76
N LEU A 284 1.31 -4.06 -25.09
CA LEU A 284 0.09 -4.77 -24.73
C LEU A 284 -0.69 -5.20 -25.99
N ASP A 285 -1.26 -6.39 -25.94
CA ASP A 285 -2.26 -6.83 -26.92
C ASP A 285 -3.62 -6.22 -26.55
N GLU A 286 -3.94 -5.08 -27.15
CA GLU A 286 -5.19 -4.34 -26.89
C GLU A 286 -6.45 -5.19 -27.11
N ASN A 287 -6.43 -6.09 -28.11
CA ASN A 287 -7.57 -6.96 -28.38
C ASN A 287 -7.70 -8.01 -27.28
N ALA A 288 -6.58 -8.61 -26.86
CA ALA A 288 -6.57 -9.56 -25.76
C ALA A 288 -7.00 -8.92 -24.43
N VAL A 289 -6.49 -7.72 -24.12
CA VAL A 289 -6.88 -6.95 -22.94
C VAL A 289 -8.37 -6.62 -22.96
N ARG A 290 -8.91 -6.15 -24.09
CA ARG A 290 -10.36 -5.88 -24.24
C ARG A 290 -11.20 -7.13 -24.02
N HIS A 291 -10.75 -8.29 -24.51
CA HIS A 291 -11.41 -9.56 -24.27
C HIS A 291 -11.34 -9.95 -22.79
N MET A 292 -10.17 -9.81 -22.15
CA MET A 292 -10.01 -10.13 -20.74
C MET A 292 -10.88 -9.26 -19.81
N ARG A 293 -11.09 -7.97 -20.15
CA ARG A 293 -12.08 -7.11 -19.44
C ARG A 293 -13.46 -7.73 -19.38
N ARG A 294 -13.93 -8.29 -20.50
CA ARG A 294 -15.24 -8.95 -20.57
C ARG A 294 -15.27 -10.23 -19.73
N ILE A 295 -14.21 -11.03 -19.83
CA ILE A 295 -14.10 -12.29 -19.09
C ILE A 295 -14.08 -12.03 -17.58
N LEU A 296 -13.19 -11.15 -17.10
CA LEU A 296 -13.08 -10.85 -15.67
C LEU A 296 -14.37 -10.24 -15.14
N LYS A 297 -15.01 -9.32 -15.87
CA LYS A 297 -16.33 -8.80 -15.50
C LYS A 297 -17.36 -9.93 -15.31
N VAL A 298 -17.44 -10.87 -16.25
CA VAL A 298 -18.37 -12.00 -16.18
C VAL A 298 -18.05 -12.89 -14.98
N LEU A 299 -16.77 -13.20 -14.74
CA LEU A 299 -16.36 -13.99 -13.58
C LEU A 299 -16.76 -13.33 -12.26
N LEU A 300 -16.54 -12.02 -12.12
CA LEU A 300 -16.88 -11.28 -10.90
C LEU A 300 -18.39 -11.14 -10.69
N LEU A 301 -19.15 -10.75 -11.72
CA LEU A 301 -20.58 -10.40 -11.57
C LEU A 301 -21.53 -11.60 -11.70
N ASN A 302 -21.13 -12.65 -12.41
CA ASN A 302 -21.92 -13.88 -12.57
C ASN A 302 -21.43 -15.01 -11.66
N SER A 303 -20.68 -14.68 -10.62
CA SER A 303 -20.28 -15.65 -9.60
C SER A 303 -21.49 -16.24 -8.88
N PRO A 304 -21.45 -17.54 -8.51
CA PRO A 304 -22.46 -18.10 -7.63
C PRO A 304 -22.57 -17.29 -6.33
N HIS A 305 -23.77 -17.20 -5.75
CA HIS A 305 -24.02 -16.39 -4.55
C HIS A 305 -23.32 -16.90 -3.29
N TRP A 306 -22.66 -18.07 -3.33
CA TRP A 306 -21.79 -18.62 -2.29
C TRP A 306 -20.29 -18.37 -2.52
N VAL A 307 -19.94 -17.57 -3.53
CA VAL A 307 -18.57 -17.20 -3.87
C VAL A 307 -18.39 -15.68 -3.76
N ALA A 308 -17.48 -15.25 -2.90
CA ALA A 308 -17.13 -13.85 -2.69
C ALA A 308 -15.71 -13.58 -3.22
N TRP A 309 -15.56 -12.59 -4.09
CA TRP A 309 -14.25 -12.17 -4.59
C TRP A 309 -13.70 -11.03 -3.73
N ALA A 310 -12.44 -11.15 -3.33
CA ALA A 310 -11.66 -10.05 -2.78
C ALA A 310 -10.37 -9.92 -3.59
N VAL A 311 -10.08 -8.70 -4.05
CA VAL A 311 -9.01 -8.45 -5.02
C VAL A 311 -8.09 -7.32 -4.61
N THR A 312 -6.81 -7.49 -4.93
CA THR A 312 -5.75 -6.48 -4.81
C THR A 312 -4.93 -6.41 -6.09
N GLY A 313 -4.08 -5.39 -6.19
CA GLY A 313 -3.09 -5.30 -7.25
C GLY A 313 -2.01 -4.27 -6.95
N SER A 314 -0.75 -4.57 -7.24
CA SER A 314 0.33 -3.59 -7.07
C SER A 314 0.15 -2.37 -7.98
N SER A 315 -0.36 -2.56 -9.20
CA SER A 315 -0.66 -1.49 -10.16
C SER A 315 -2.15 -1.13 -10.15
N MET A 316 -2.60 -0.51 -9.05
CA MET A 316 -4.01 -0.17 -8.84
C MET A 316 -4.53 0.84 -9.86
N ALA A 317 -3.69 1.75 -10.39
CA ALA A 317 -4.14 2.71 -11.38
C ALA A 317 -4.53 1.99 -12.68
N THR A 318 -3.71 1.04 -13.12
CA THR A 318 -4.00 0.15 -14.26
C THR A 318 -5.26 -0.67 -14.04
N LEU A 319 -5.45 -1.23 -12.83
CA LEU A 319 -6.68 -1.95 -12.48
C LEU A 319 -7.90 -1.05 -12.64
N TRP A 320 -7.90 0.12 -12.01
CA TRP A 320 -9.02 1.07 -12.08
C TRP A 320 -9.27 1.60 -13.48
N ALA A 321 -8.23 1.85 -14.27
CA ALA A 321 -8.36 2.29 -15.66
C ALA A 321 -9.10 1.24 -16.48
N ASN A 322 -8.72 -0.03 -16.35
CA ASN A 322 -9.39 -1.14 -17.04
C ASN A 322 -10.82 -1.39 -16.53
N VAL A 323 -11.06 -1.25 -15.22
CA VAL A 323 -12.41 -1.36 -14.63
C VAL A 323 -13.33 -0.25 -15.15
N ALA A 324 -12.84 0.99 -15.26
CA ALA A 324 -13.61 2.13 -15.73
C ALA A 324 -14.01 1.99 -17.21
N VAL A 325 -13.10 1.53 -18.08
CA VAL A 325 -13.38 1.34 -19.51
C VAL A 325 -14.00 -0.02 -19.84
N THR A 326 -14.29 -0.84 -18.83
CA THR A 326 -14.96 -2.14 -19.03
C THR A 326 -16.38 -1.90 -19.56
N PRO A 327 -16.80 -2.55 -20.66
CA PRO A 327 -18.11 -2.30 -21.27
C PRO A 327 -19.27 -2.50 -20.29
N THR A 328 -20.23 -1.56 -20.26
CA THR A 328 -21.33 -1.55 -19.29
C THR A 328 -22.30 -2.71 -19.48
N ASN A 329 -22.69 -3.11 -20.70
CA ASN A 329 -23.57 -4.25 -21.04
C ASN A 329 -24.41 -4.77 -19.84
N GLY A 330 -25.39 -3.96 -19.38
CA GLY A 330 -26.12 -4.19 -18.12
C GLY A 330 -25.55 -3.38 -16.94
N PHE A 331 -24.49 -3.89 -16.31
CA PHE A 331 -23.89 -3.30 -15.10
C PHE A 331 -22.46 -2.79 -15.31
N ALA A 332 -22.19 -1.54 -14.91
CA ALA A 332 -20.84 -0.98 -14.95
C ALA A 332 -20.00 -1.52 -13.78
N LEU A 333 -18.87 -2.20 -14.04
CA LEU A 333 -18.07 -2.80 -12.96
C LEU A 333 -17.58 -1.75 -11.95
N ILE A 334 -17.27 -0.54 -12.41
CA ILE A 334 -16.91 0.61 -11.56
C ILE A 334 -18.03 1.07 -10.61
N MET A 335 -19.27 0.64 -10.82
CA MET A 335 -20.41 0.93 -9.93
C MET A 335 -20.87 -0.30 -9.14
N HIS A 336 -20.42 -1.49 -9.54
CA HIS A 336 -20.88 -2.78 -9.01
C HIS A 336 -19.76 -3.51 -8.27
N HIS A 337 -19.19 -2.84 -7.28
CA HIS A 337 -18.18 -3.39 -6.39
C HIS A 337 -18.30 -2.74 -5.00
N HIS A 338 -17.70 -3.38 -4.01
CA HIS A 338 -17.39 -2.75 -2.74
C HIS A 338 -15.90 -2.38 -2.73
N ARG A 339 -15.54 -1.27 -2.09
CA ARG A 339 -14.16 -0.79 -2.07
C ARG A 339 -13.78 -0.43 -0.65
N ILE A 340 -12.63 -0.95 -0.22
CA ILE A 340 -11.96 -0.55 1.01
C ILE A 340 -10.74 0.24 0.62
N ASN A 341 -10.61 1.44 1.19
CA ASN A 341 -9.46 2.30 0.90
C ASN A 341 -8.50 2.28 2.08
N LEU A 342 -7.30 1.77 1.86
CA LEU A 342 -6.25 1.81 2.88
C LEU A 342 -5.81 3.26 3.11
N SER A 343 -5.57 3.58 4.38
CA SER A 343 -5.18 4.93 4.80
C SER A 343 -3.83 5.31 4.17
N PRO A 344 -3.72 6.53 3.61
CA PRO A 344 -2.48 7.01 2.99
C PRO A 344 -1.38 7.23 4.01
N THR A 345 -1.77 7.70 5.19
CA THR A 345 -0.91 8.07 6.29
C THR A 345 -1.57 7.66 7.60
N VAL A 346 -0.78 7.55 8.65
CA VAL A 346 -1.20 7.33 10.04
C VAL A 346 -0.55 8.37 10.95
N SER A 347 -1.08 8.54 12.15
CA SER A 347 -0.46 9.43 13.14
C SER A 347 0.91 8.92 13.60
N ASP A 348 1.76 9.84 14.06
CA ASP A 348 3.06 9.53 14.67
C ASP A 348 2.93 8.53 15.82
N ASP A 349 1.91 8.68 16.67
CA ASP A 349 1.62 7.78 17.79
C ASP A 349 1.36 6.34 17.33
N MET A 350 0.69 6.16 16.18
CA MET A 350 0.39 4.82 15.65
C MET A 350 1.61 4.19 14.99
N LEU A 351 2.48 4.99 14.35
CA LEU A 351 3.77 4.50 13.84
C LEU A 351 4.69 4.07 14.98
N GLU A 352 4.68 4.78 16.11
CA GLU A 352 5.44 4.40 17.30
C GLU A 352 4.96 3.05 17.85
N VAL A 353 3.65 2.83 17.95
CA VAL A 353 3.11 1.52 18.34
C VAL A 353 3.55 0.44 17.36
N ALA A 354 3.43 0.69 16.04
CA ALA A 354 3.90 -0.25 15.03
C ALA A 354 5.39 -0.57 15.19
N TRP A 355 6.21 0.45 15.46
CA TRP A 355 7.64 0.31 15.67
C TRP A 355 7.99 -0.54 16.88
N GLU A 356 7.30 -0.33 18.02
CA GLU A 356 7.50 -1.18 19.20
C GLU A 356 7.12 -2.63 18.92
N GLN A 357 6.03 -2.89 18.17
CA GLN A 357 5.66 -4.25 17.80
C GLN A 357 6.67 -4.88 16.83
N LEU A 358 7.17 -4.12 15.85
CA LEU A 358 8.21 -4.59 14.94
C LEU A 358 9.51 -4.90 15.69
N LYS A 359 9.94 -4.04 16.62
CA LYS A 359 11.10 -4.31 17.48
C LYS A 359 10.87 -5.49 18.41
N ALA A 360 9.68 -5.66 18.98
CA ALA A 360 9.36 -6.79 19.86
C ALA A 360 9.45 -8.14 19.14
N GLN A 361 9.42 -8.14 17.81
CA GLN A 361 9.75 -9.31 16.99
C GLN A 361 11.28 -9.55 16.89
N ASP A 362 12.08 -9.02 17.84
CA ASP A 362 13.55 -8.90 17.83
C ASP A 362 14.29 -10.20 17.52
N VAL A 363 13.75 -11.32 18.02
CA VAL A 363 14.29 -12.67 17.77
C VAL A 363 14.32 -13.01 16.26
N THR A 364 13.58 -12.28 15.42
CA THR A 364 13.53 -12.47 13.97
C THR A 364 14.45 -11.53 13.18
N TRP A 365 15.11 -10.55 13.81
CA TRP A 365 15.97 -9.60 13.12
C TRP A 365 17.45 -9.97 13.27
N ASP A 366 18.09 -10.33 12.16
CA ASP A 366 19.53 -10.66 12.13
C ASP A 366 20.44 -9.44 12.39
N ARG A 367 19.91 -8.23 12.19
CA ARG A 367 20.58 -6.93 12.42
C ARG A 367 19.61 -6.01 13.16
N ALA A 368 20.10 -5.33 14.20
CA ALA A 368 19.31 -4.36 14.93
C ALA A 368 18.71 -3.31 13.98
N LEU A 369 17.43 -3.01 14.18
CA LEU A 369 16.73 -1.99 13.41
C LEU A 369 17.26 -0.59 13.78
N PRO A 370 17.61 0.28 12.81
CA PRO A 370 18.09 1.62 13.10
C PRO A 370 17.00 2.46 13.75
N GLY A 371 17.32 3.13 14.86
CA GLY A 371 16.35 3.96 15.58
C GLY A 371 15.80 5.13 14.75
N ASP A 372 16.60 5.64 13.81
CA ASP A 372 16.21 6.73 12.93
C ASP A 372 15.30 6.28 11.77
N LEU A 373 15.15 4.97 11.53
CA LEU A 373 14.27 4.45 10.48
C LEU A 373 12.81 4.84 10.70
N LEU A 374 12.35 4.94 11.95
CA LEU A 374 10.97 5.29 12.29
C LEU A 374 10.57 6.66 11.73
N TRP A 375 11.39 7.69 11.97
CA TRP A 375 11.07 9.06 11.54
C TRP A 375 11.48 9.33 10.09
N ARG A 376 12.42 8.56 9.53
CA ARG A 376 12.79 8.63 8.11
C ARG A 376 11.78 7.95 7.19
N SER A 377 11.05 6.95 7.69
CA SER A 377 10.06 6.22 6.91
C SER A 377 8.87 7.13 6.56
N PRO A 378 8.25 6.94 5.38
CA PRO A 378 6.93 7.51 5.11
C PRO A 378 5.95 7.16 6.24
N GLN A 379 4.99 8.04 6.52
CA GLN A 379 4.04 7.88 7.62
C GLN A 379 2.98 6.79 7.37
N GLN A 380 3.41 5.59 7.01
CA GLN A 380 2.56 4.46 6.66
C GLN A 380 3.12 3.16 7.25
N ILE A 381 2.28 2.45 8.01
CA ILE A 381 2.66 1.25 8.77
C ILE A 381 3.24 0.16 7.86
N ALA A 382 2.59 -0.11 6.73
CA ALA A 382 3.04 -1.13 5.80
C ALA A 382 4.38 -0.79 5.12
N THR A 383 4.64 0.49 4.85
CA THR A 383 5.92 0.94 4.30
C THR A 383 7.03 0.84 5.33
N LEU A 384 6.77 1.19 6.59
CA LEU A 384 7.71 0.98 7.70
C LEU A 384 8.06 -0.52 7.85
N ALA A 385 7.04 -1.39 7.89
CA ALA A 385 7.25 -2.83 7.97
C ALA A 385 8.05 -3.38 6.78
N TYR A 386 7.76 -2.89 5.56
CA TYR A 386 8.53 -3.21 4.36
C TYR A 386 9.99 -2.78 4.49
N LEU A 387 10.27 -1.57 4.98
CA LEU A 387 11.64 -1.09 5.19
C LEU A 387 12.38 -1.90 6.26
N CYS A 388 11.72 -2.29 7.36
CA CYS A 388 12.31 -3.21 8.34
C CYS A 388 12.70 -4.55 7.69
N GLN A 389 11.84 -5.07 6.81
CA GLN A 389 12.14 -6.30 6.07
C GLN A 389 13.29 -6.11 5.08
N GLU A 390 13.31 -5.01 4.32
CA GLU A 390 14.41 -4.72 3.40
C GLU A 390 15.73 -4.50 4.15
N TRP A 391 15.72 -3.91 5.35
CA TRP A 391 16.93 -3.79 6.18
C TRP A 391 17.55 -5.14 6.51
N ARG A 392 16.72 -6.17 6.70
CA ARG A 392 17.17 -7.53 6.95
C ARG A 392 17.84 -8.16 5.71
N TYR A 393 17.26 -7.97 4.53
CA TYR A 393 17.69 -8.67 3.32
C TYR A 393 18.67 -7.89 2.43
N ARG A 394 18.57 -6.56 2.37
CA ARG A 394 19.45 -5.69 1.57
C ARG A 394 20.71 -5.34 2.36
N ARG A 395 21.76 -6.14 2.17
CA ARG A 395 23.09 -5.88 2.74
C ARG A 395 23.81 -4.65 2.15
N THR A 396 23.24 -4.00 1.14
CA THR A 396 23.85 -2.84 0.45
C THR A 396 23.64 -1.53 1.18
N ALA A 397 22.50 -1.35 1.88
CA ALA A 397 22.23 -0.14 2.65
C ALA A 397 22.94 -0.19 4.02
N ARG A 398 23.77 0.82 4.29
CA ARG A 398 24.51 0.92 5.54
C ARG A 398 23.78 1.75 6.57
N THR A 399 22.97 2.71 6.13
CA THR A 399 22.18 3.63 6.97
C THR A 399 20.68 3.55 6.64
N ALA A 400 19.83 4.01 7.57
CA ALA A 400 18.38 4.10 7.33
C ALA A 400 18.05 5.10 6.22
N ALA A 401 18.83 6.19 6.10
CA ALA A 401 18.69 7.18 5.04
C ALA A 401 18.87 6.54 3.66
N GLU A 402 19.98 5.83 3.46
CA GLU A 402 20.28 5.12 2.21
C GLU A 402 19.19 4.09 1.88
N LEU A 403 18.69 3.36 2.87
CA LEU A 403 17.64 2.37 2.67
C LEU A 403 16.35 3.00 2.16
N VAL A 404 15.89 4.07 2.81
CA VAL A 404 14.66 4.78 2.44
C VAL A 404 14.81 5.40 1.05
N GLU A 405 15.93 6.07 0.78
CA GLU A 405 16.26 6.65 -0.51
C GLU A 405 16.27 5.60 -1.62
N GLN A 406 17.03 4.51 -1.47
CA GLN A 406 17.08 3.42 -2.43
C GLN A 406 15.70 2.82 -2.66
N THR A 407 14.88 2.68 -1.62
CA THR A 407 13.51 2.16 -1.75
C THR A 407 12.63 3.10 -2.57
N ILE A 408 12.70 4.41 -2.32
CA ILE A 408 11.92 5.40 -3.08
C ILE A 408 12.36 5.39 -4.55
N ILE A 409 13.66 5.47 -4.82
CA ILE A 409 14.24 5.58 -6.17
C ILE A 409 14.10 4.29 -6.97
N GLN A 410 14.40 3.14 -6.37
CA GLN A 410 14.51 1.87 -7.09
C GLN A 410 13.22 1.05 -7.06
N LYS A 411 12.28 1.38 -6.16
CA LYS A 411 11.04 0.61 -6.00
C LYS A 411 9.79 1.46 -6.22
N ILE A 412 9.57 2.49 -5.39
CA ILE A 412 8.29 3.21 -5.38
C ILE A 412 8.10 4.03 -6.67
N ILE A 413 9.07 4.86 -7.05
CA ILE A 413 8.98 5.71 -8.23
C ILE A 413 8.85 4.88 -9.52
N PRO A 414 9.70 3.85 -9.77
CA PRO A 414 9.58 3.02 -10.97
C PRO A 414 8.25 2.28 -11.05
N GLU A 415 7.73 1.76 -9.94
CA GLU A 415 6.44 1.05 -9.93
C GLU A 415 5.28 1.99 -10.27
N VAL A 416 5.25 3.20 -9.71
CA VAL A 416 4.21 4.19 -10.04
C VAL A 416 4.35 4.70 -11.47
N LEU A 417 5.57 4.96 -11.94
CA LEU A 417 5.82 5.37 -13.33
C LEU A 417 5.35 4.30 -14.32
N ALA A 418 5.67 3.02 -14.06
CA ALA A 418 5.22 1.91 -14.88
C ALA A 418 3.69 1.78 -14.88
N ASP A 419 3.04 1.90 -13.71
CA ASP A 419 1.58 1.87 -13.58
C ASP A 419 0.92 2.99 -14.39
N LEU A 420 1.39 4.23 -14.26
CA LEU A 420 0.87 5.38 -15.01
C LEU A 420 1.09 5.23 -16.52
N ARG A 421 2.24 4.71 -16.97
CA ARG A 421 2.49 4.43 -18.40
C ARG A 421 1.44 3.46 -18.96
N THR A 422 1.12 2.41 -18.20
CA THR A 422 0.07 1.47 -18.60
C THR A 422 -1.32 2.11 -18.60
N VAL A 423 -1.64 2.96 -17.62
CA VAL A 423 -2.90 3.72 -17.61
C VAL A 423 -3.06 4.58 -18.86
N LEU A 424 -2.00 5.27 -19.30
CA LEU A 424 -2.05 6.09 -20.50
C LEU A 424 -2.33 5.27 -21.77
N GLN A 425 -1.78 4.06 -21.86
CA GLN A 425 -2.10 3.15 -22.96
C GLN A 425 -3.59 2.72 -22.94
N VAL A 426 -4.22 2.70 -21.77
CA VAL A 426 -5.62 2.30 -21.60
C VAL A 426 -6.59 3.45 -21.86
N LEU A 427 -6.28 4.65 -21.37
CA LEU A 427 -7.18 5.81 -21.41
C LEU A 427 -6.98 6.69 -22.65
N GLY A 428 -5.82 6.63 -23.30
CA GLY A 428 -5.45 7.58 -24.36
C GLY A 428 -4.97 8.93 -23.82
N ASP A 429 -4.73 9.88 -24.74
CA ASP A 429 -4.41 11.31 -24.54
C ASP A 429 -3.71 11.69 -23.21
N PRO A 430 -2.38 11.50 -23.12
CA PRO A 430 -1.63 11.68 -21.87
C PRO A 430 -1.81 13.02 -21.14
N PRO A 431 -1.74 14.18 -21.84
CA PRO A 431 -1.88 15.46 -21.17
C PRO A 431 -3.26 15.66 -20.55
N GLU A 432 -4.33 15.21 -21.20
CA GLU A 432 -5.70 15.37 -20.69
C GLU A 432 -5.96 14.51 -19.45
N GLN A 433 -5.34 13.33 -19.37
CA GLN A 433 -5.52 12.42 -18.23
C GLN A 433 -4.68 12.81 -17.02
N LEU A 434 -3.46 13.30 -17.23
CA LEU A 434 -2.49 13.53 -16.16
C LEU A 434 -2.39 14.99 -15.70
N LEU A 435 -2.82 15.96 -16.51
CA LEU A 435 -2.84 17.37 -16.07
C LEU A 435 -3.71 17.56 -14.81
N PRO A 436 -4.91 16.96 -14.68
CA PRO A 436 -5.66 17.01 -13.43
C PRO A 436 -4.90 16.39 -12.24
N LEU A 437 -4.13 15.32 -12.44
CA LEU A 437 -3.29 14.76 -11.38
C LEU A 437 -2.18 15.72 -10.96
N ARG A 438 -1.62 16.47 -11.91
CA ARG A 438 -0.62 17.50 -11.64
C ARG A 438 -1.23 18.67 -10.88
N GLU A 439 -2.42 19.12 -11.27
CA GLU A 439 -3.15 20.20 -10.60
C GLU A 439 -3.48 19.87 -9.13
N LEU A 440 -3.68 18.58 -8.79
CA LEU A 440 -3.88 18.14 -7.40
C LEU A 440 -2.68 18.47 -6.49
N LEU A 441 -1.49 18.62 -7.07
CA LEU A 441 -0.27 18.99 -6.35
C LEU A 441 -0.24 20.47 -6.04
N ASN A 442 -1.01 21.30 -6.74
CA ASN A 442 -1.03 22.73 -6.48
C ASN A 442 -1.75 22.95 -5.16
N PRO A 443 -1.04 23.38 -4.10
CA PRO A 443 -1.66 23.57 -2.82
C PRO A 443 -2.77 24.59 -2.96
N THR A 444 -2.62 25.68 -3.72
CA THR A 444 -3.56 26.82 -3.78
C THR A 444 -4.85 26.60 -4.55
N SER A 445 -4.80 25.90 -5.68
CA SER A 445 -5.94 25.85 -6.63
C SER A 445 -6.78 24.58 -6.49
N GLY A 446 -6.14 23.45 -6.18
CA GLY A 446 -6.78 22.14 -6.18
C GLY A 446 -7.43 21.82 -7.54
N VAL A 447 -8.23 20.76 -7.57
CA VAL A 447 -8.86 20.26 -8.80
C VAL A 447 -10.36 20.16 -8.64
N ASP A 448 -11.09 20.52 -9.69
CA ASP A 448 -12.52 20.24 -9.74
C ASP A 448 -12.73 18.71 -9.82
N PRO A 449 -13.46 18.09 -8.87
CA PRO A 449 -13.71 16.65 -8.87
C PRO A 449 -14.21 16.11 -10.22
N ASN A 450 -14.96 16.90 -10.99
CA ASN A 450 -15.52 16.50 -12.27
C ASN A 450 -14.49 16.43 -13.40
N LYS A 451 -13.34 17.10 -13.24
CA LYS A 451 -12.22 17.05 -14.19
C LYS A 451 -11.31 15.86 -13.98
N LEU A 452 -11.36 15.21 -12.81
CA LEU A 452 -10.52 14.07 -12.51
C LEU A 452 -11.09 12.81 -13.21
N PRO A 453 -10.30 12.14 -14.06
CA PRO A 453 -10.74 10.90 -14.70
C PRO A 453 -11.21 9.87 -13.67
N SER A 454 -12.31 9.17 -13.97
CA SER A 454 -12.90 8.19 -13.05
C SER A 454 -11.92 7.13 -12.47
N PRO A 455 -10.90 6.64 -13.21
CA PRO A 455 -9.89 5.75 -12.64
C PRO A 455 -9.09 6.39 -11.50
N PHE A 456 -8.73 7.67 -11.64
CA PHE A 456 -7.98 8.40 -10.64
C PHE A 456 -8.86 8.82 -9.47
N THR A 457 -10.12 9.16 -9.71
CA THR A 457 -11.11 9.33 -8.63
C THR A 457 -11.27 8.04 -7.82
N ALA A 458 -11.24 6.88 -8.49
CA ALA A 458 -11.32 5.59 -7.81
C ALA A 458 -10.05 5.30 -6.99
N LEU A 459 -8.87 5.54 -7.57
CA LEU A 459 -7.58 5.32 -6.93
C LEU A 459 -7.36 6.25 -5.72
N LEU A 460 -7.67 7.54 -5.88
CA LEU A 460 -7.31 8.62 -4.95
C LEU A 460 -8.34 8.89 -3.85
N ALA A 461 -9.40 8.08 -3.76
CA ALA A 461 -10.53 8.34 -2.85
C ALA A 461 -10.15 8.49 -1.36
N SER A 462 -9.06 7.87 -0.89
CA SER A 462 -8.53 8.08 0.48
C SER A 462 -7.31 9.00 0.54
N PHE A 463 -6.85 9.50 -0.61
CA PHE A 463 -5.64 10.31 -0.75
C PHE A 463 -5.95 11.79 -0.93
N THR A 464 -7.21 12.14 -1.19
CA THR A 464 -7.64 13.52 -1.40
C THR A 464 -8.68 13.98 -0.36
N THR A 465 -8.63 15.27 -0.02
CA THR A 465 -9.69 15.95 0.74
C THR A 465 -10.37 16.98 -0.13
N GLU A 466 -11.69 17.06 0.02
CA GLU A 466 -12.48 18.11 -0.60
C GLU A 466 -12.52 19.34 0.32
N ARG A 467 -12.19 20.51 -0.22
CA ARG A 467 -12.28 21.80 0.45
C ARG A 467 -12.84 22.80 -0.54
N GLU A 468 -13.93 23.48 -0.17
CA GLU A 468 -14.58 24.48 -1.03
C GLU A 468 -14.92 23.96 -2.44
N GLY A 469 -15.32 22.68 -2.55
CA GLY A 469 -15.65 22.03 -3.83
C GLY A 469 -14.43 21.67 -4.70
N ARG A 470 -13.22 21.73 -4.15
CA ARG A 470 -11.96 21.36 -4.83
C ARG A 470 -11.27 20.21 -4.10
N LEU A 471 -10.67 19.29 -4.85
CA LEU A 471 -9.84 18.21 -4.34
C LEU A 471 -8.39 18.65 -4.19
N PHE A 472 -7.78 18.24 -3.09
CA PHE A 472 -6.35 18.44 -2.79
C PHE A 472 -5.73 17.10 -2.40
N LEU A 473 -4.47 16.88 -2.78
CA LEU A 473 -3.75 15.67 -2.40
C LEU A 473 -3.13 15.81 -0.99
N ASP A 474 -3.52 14.93 -0.07
CA ASP A 474 -3.07 14.95 1.34
C ASP A 474 -1.95 13.95 1.66
N CYS A 475 -1.40 13.28 0.64
CA CYS A 475 -0.32 12.32 0.80
C CYS A 475 1.00 12.91 0.27
N PRO A 476 1.92 13.38 1.13
CA PRO A 476 3.19 13.97 0.69
C PRO A 476 4.05 13.00 -0.12
N LEU A 477 4.07 11.72 0.23
CA LEU A 477 4.82 10.71 -0.53
C LEU A 477 4.27 10.59 -1.96
N LEU A 478 2.95 10.48 -2.13
CA LEU A 478 2.35 10.41 -3.46
C LEU A 478 2.57 11.70 -4.24
N ALA A 479 2.47 12.87 -3.57
CA ALA A 479 2.73 14.15 -4.20
C ALA A 479 4.15 14.19 -4.79
N ARG A 480 5.15 13.77 -4.01
CA ARG A 480 6.56 13.68 -4.44
C ARG A 480 6.74 12.70 -5.59
N VAL A 481 6.14 11.52 -5.51
CA VAL A 481 6.26 10.51 -6.57
C VAL A 481 5.61 11.02 -7.86
N LEU A 482 4.42 11.62 -7.79
CA LEU A 482 3.77 12.24 -8.94
C LEU A 482 4.63 13.37 -9.52
N GLN A 483 5.24 14.19 -8.68
CA GLN A 483 6.17 15.23 -9.12
C GLN A 483 7.39 14.67 -9.85
N ALA A 484 7.95 13.57 -9.35
CA ALA A 484 9.13 12.91 -9.90
C ALA A 484 8.87 12.20 -11.24
N VAL A 485 7.60 11.90 -11.56
CA VAL A 485 7.22 11.16 -12.78
C VAL A 485 6.44 11.99 -13.78
N THR A 486 6.07 13.24 -13.45
CA THR A 486 5.29 14.14 -14.33
C THR A 486 6.00 15.48 -14.56
N SER A 487 5.94 15.99 -15.79
CA SER A 487 6.29 17.37 -16.13
C SER A 487 5.20 18.35 -15.68
N GLU A 488 5.51 19.65 -15.70
CA GLU A 488 4.50 20.70 -15.46
C GLU A 488 3.36 20.70 -16.48
N SER A 489 3.65 20.27 -17.71
CA SER A 489 2.65 20.10 -18.78
C SER A 489 1.81 18.83 -18.67
N GLY A 490 2.01 18.00 -17.63
CA GLY A 490 1.27 16.76 -17.42
C GLY A 490 1.75 15.59 -18.28
N GLN A 491 2.98 15.62 -18.79
CA GLN A 491 3.58 14.48 -19.50
C GLN A 491 4.35 13.59 -18.53
N LEU A 492 4.38 12.27 -18.78
CA LEU A 492 5.26 11.39 -18.01
C LEU A 492 6.71 11.61 -18.42
N LEU A 493 7.61 11.59 -17.44
CA LEU A 493 9.04 11.68 -17.70
C LEU A 493 9.59 10.34 -18.20
N ASP A 494 10.54 10.40 -19.14
CA ASP A 494 11.19 9.20 -19.70
C ASP A 494 12.15 8.54 -18.71
N SER A 495 12.77 9.34 -17.84
CA SER A 495 13.78 8.91 -16.86
C SER A 495 13.66 9.66 -15.53
N ILE A 496 14.17 9.03 -14.48
CA ILE A 496 14.08 9.46 -13.07
C ILE A 496 15.16 10.53 -12.76
N ILE A 497 15.42 11.48 -13.67
CA ILE A 497 16.59 12.38 -13.56
C ILE A 497 16.36 13.49 -12.51
N ALA A 498 15.11 13.86 -12.20
CA ALA A 498 14.81 14.95 -11.26
C ALA A 498 14.87 14.58 -9.76
N VAL A 499 15.29 13.36 -9.41
CA VAL A 499 15.04 12.79 -8.07
C VAL A 499 16.14 13.04 -7.04
N GLU A 500 17.36 13.37 -7.44
CA GLU A 500 18.49 13.58 -6.52
C GLU A 500 18.20 14.66 -5.45
N SER A 501 17.50 15.74 -5.83
CA SER A 501 17.12 16.80 -4.88
C SER A 501 16.08 16.37 -3.84
N ILE A 502 15.16 15.48 -4.23
CA ILE A 502 14.00 15.03 -3.43
C ILE A 502 14.40 13.95 -2.41
N THR A 503 15.49 13.24 -2.68
CA THR A 503 15.99 12.17 -1.82
C THR A 503 17.17 12.57 -0.96
N SER A 504 17.63 13.83 -1.07
CA SER A 504 18.71 14.34 -0.25
C SER A 504 18.40 14.18 1.25
N GLN A 505 19.41 13.76 2.02
CA GLN A 505 19.28 13.60 3.47
C GLN A 505 18.79 14.88 4.16
N MET A 506 19.31 16.03 3.72
CA MET A 506 18.96 17.34 4.25
C MET A 506 17.46 17.64 4.08
N PHE A 507 16.88 17.30 2.94
CA PHE A 507 15.46 17.50 2.70
C PHE A 507 14.58 16.76 3.73
N MET A 508 14.85 15.47 3.96
CA MET A 508 14.08 14.66 4.91
C MET A 508 14.24 15.16 6.35
N GLU A 509 15.44 15.54 6.74
CA GLU A 509 15.73 16.14 8.04
C GLU A 509 14.94 17.44 8.24
N LEU A 510 14.93 18.35 7.26
CA LEU A 510 14.24 19.62 7.36
C LEU A 510 12.71 19.48 7.42
N VAL A 511 12.14 18.51 6.69
CA VAL A 511 10.70 18.20 6.77
C VAL A 511 10.33 17.74 8.18
N VAL A 512 11.10 16.82 8.75
CA VAL A 512 10.81 16.28 10.10
C VAL A 512 11.10 17.31 11.18
N LEU A 513 12.17 18.10 11.04
CA LEU A 513 12.48 19.21 11.93
C LEU A 513 11.35 20.24 11.96
N GLY A 514 10.85 20.65 10.80
CA GLY A 514 9.72 21.60 10.73
C GLY A 514 8.43 21.04 11.35
N GLU A 515 8.14 19.75 11.21
CA GLU A 515 7.01 19.11 11.89
C GLU A 515 7.20 19.10 13.42
N ARG A 516 8.42 18.88 13.90
CA ARG A 516 8.74 18.90 15.33
C ARG A 516 8.63 20.31 15.91
N CYS A 517 9.10 21.32 15.19
CA CYS A 517 8.93 22.73 15.54
C CYS A 517 7.46 23.17 15.60
N LYS A 518 6.58 22.56 14.80
CA LYS A 518 5.13 22.80 14.87
C LYS A 518 4.50 22.23 16.15
N ASN A 519 4.97 21.08 16.60
CA ASN A 519 4.38 20.30 17.69
C ASN A 519 5.05 20.53 19.06
N SER A 520 6.15 21.29 19.13
CA SER A 520 6.93 21.55 20.36
C SER A 520 6.19 22.33 21.47
N LYS A 521 4.89 22.61 21.28
CA LYS A 521 4.11 23.52 22.12
C LYS A 521 3.71 23.01 23.50
N HIS A 522 3.94 21.73 23.83
CA HIS A 522 3.24 21.10 24.95
C HIS A 522 4.08 20.18 25.86
N SER A 523 5.42 20.25 25.85
CA SER A 523 6.20 19.32 26.68
C SER A 523 7.62 19.80 26.98
N ASP A 524 8.04 19.64 28.25
CA ASP A 524 9.44 19.73 28.71
C ASP A 524 10.36 18.67 28.05
N SER A 525 9.83 17.79 27.18
CA SER A 525 10.57 16.73 26.47
C SER A 525 11.34 17.19 25.23
N TYR A 526 11.32 18.49 24.89
CA TYR A 526 12.00 19.02 23.70
C TYR A 526 13.34 19.71 23.99
N THR A 527 13.98 19.44 25.14
CA THR A 527 15.26 20.07 25.52
C THR A 527 16.35 19.92 24.46
N ASP A 528 16.44 18.74 23.83
CA ASP A 528 17.43 18.49 22.76
C ASP A 528 17.13 19.33 21.49
N LEU A 529 15.84 19.53 21.17
CA LEU A 529 15.42 20.39 20.05
C LEU A 529 15.69 21.87 20.36
N ASP A 530 15.39 22.31 21.58
CA ASP A 530 15.65 23.67 22.02
C ASP A 530 17.16 23.97 21.99
N SER A 531 18.00 23.09 22.54
CA SER A 531 19.46 23.24 22.46
C SER A 531 19.98 23.27 21.02
N LEU A 532 19.39 22.47 20.11
CA LEU A 532 19.73 22.53 18.69
C LEU A 532 19.40 23.91 18.08
N LEU A 533 18.23 24.46 18.40
CA LEU A 533 17.81 25.79 17.93
C LEU A 533 18.68 26.90 18.53
N GLU A 534 19.14 26.77 19.77
CA GLU A 534 20.12 27.69 20.39
C GLU A 534 21.46 27.65 19.67
N ASP A 535 21.99 26.46 19.39
CA ASP A 535 23.25 26.31 18.66
C ASP A 535 23.16 26.86 17.24
N MET A 536 22.01 26.64 16.57
CA MET A 536 21.73 27.22 15.25
C MET A 536 21.68 28.75 15.32
N ALA A 537 21.03 29.32 16.32
CA ALA A 537 20.99 30.76 16.54
C ALA A 537 22.39 31.34 16.82
N PHE A 538 23.17 30.67 17.67
CA PHE A 538 24.54 31.04 17.98
C PHE A 538 25.43 31.02 16.73
N ALA A 539 25.30 29.99 15.89
CA ALA A 539 26.05 29.89 14.63
C ALA A 539 25.69 31.02 13.66
N LEU A 540 24.42 31.40 13.57
CA LEU A 540 23.97 32.52 12.75
C LEU A 540 24.54 33.86 13.25
N ALA A 541 24.72 34.01 14.57
CA ALA A 541 25.15 35.24 15.24
C ALA A 541 24.21 36.43 14.95
N LEU A 542 22.91 36.15 14.89
CA LEU A 542 21.85 37.13 14.62
C LEU A 542 21.06 37.42 15.90
N THR A 543 20.61 38.67 16.04
CA THR A 543 19.61 39.04 17.05
C THR A 543 18.23 38.52 16.63
N PRO A 544 17.26 38.35 17.55
CA PRO A 544 15.91 37.93 17.19
C PRO A 544 15.27 38.81 16.11
N TYR A 545 15.45 40.13 16.22
CA TYR A 545 14.98 41.08 15.21
C TYR A 545 15.78 41.01 13.89
N GLY A 546 17.09 40.74 13.97
CA GLY A 546 17.94 40.53 12.80
C GLY A 546 17.50 39.30 12.00
N LEU A 547 17.20 38.19 12.67
CA LEU A 547 16.70 36.95 12.07
C LEU A 547 15.43 37.19 11.22
N LEU A 548 14.46 37.94 11.75
CA LEU A 548 13.20 38.21 11.06
C LEU A 548 13.35 39.14 9.85
N LYS A 549 14.49 39.80 9.70
CA LYS A 549 14.84 40.66 8.55
C LYS A 549 15.65 39.95 7.49
N GLU A 550 16.10 38.74 7.76
CA GLU A 550 16.87 37.97 6.80
C GLU A 550 16.03 37.69 5.55
N ASP A 551 16.65 37.90 4.39
CA ASP A 551 16.00 37.74 3.08
C ASP A 551 15.46 36.32 2.88
N TRP A 552 16.22 35.29 3.30
CA TRP A 552 15.80 33.91 3.22
C TRP A 552 14.59 33.59 4.13
N PHE A 553 14.48 34.25 5.29
CA PHE A 553 13.33 34.08 6.19
C PHE A 553 12.09 34.72 5.56
N ASP A 554 12.21 35.99 5.12
CA ASP A 554 11.13 36.75 4.53
C ASP A 554 10.58 36.06 3.26
N LYS A 555 11.47 35.52 2.43
CA LYS A 555 11.13 34.71 1.25
C LYS A 555 10.30 33.48 1.61
N VAL A 556 10.70 32.72 2.63
CA VAL A 556 9.94 31.54 3.09
C VAL A 556 8.60 31.95 3.68
N LEU A 557 8.56 32.99 4.51
CA LEU A 557 7.33 33.51 5.13
C LEU A 557 6.30 33.94 4.09
N LYS A 558 6.74 34.63 3.04
CA LYS A 558 5.87 35.16 1.97
C LYS A 558 5.55 34.14 0.88
N HIS A 559 6.13 32.95 0.91
CA HIS A 559 5.92 31.94 -0.12
C HIS A 559 4.43 31.56 -0.27
N PRO A 560 3.92 31.32 -1.49
CA PRO A 560 2.53 30.95 -1.72
C PRO A 560 2.04 29.74 -0.89
N CYS A 561 2.89 28.74 -0.64
CA CYS A 561 2.56 27.60 0.24
C CYS A 561 2.18 28.01 1.67
N ASN A 562 2.66 29.17 2.15
CA ASN A 562 2.40 29.68 3.50
C ASN A 562 1.23 30.68 3.57
N SER A 563 0.73 31.15 2.41
CA SER A 563 -0.40 32.08 2.33
C SER A 563 -1.71 31.54 2.93
N ARG A 564 -1.80 30.21 3.10
CA ARG A 564 -2.98 29.47 3.60
C ARG A 564 -3.02 29.40 5.11
N GLY A 565 -2.99 30.55 5.76
CA GLY A 565 -3.13 30.67 7.21
C GLY A 565 -1.86 30.35 8.01
N SER A 566 -0.89 29.58 7.50
CA SER A 566 0.39 29.34 8.20
C SER A 566 1.16 30.64 8.46
N ARG A 567 1.25 31.51 7.44
CA ARG A 567 1.83 32.86 7.56
C ARG A 567 1.04 33.69 8.57
N ALA A 568 -0.27 33.81 8.39
CA ALA A 568 -1.12 34.60 9.28
C ALA A 568 -1.07 34.08 10.73
N ASN A 569 -0.99 32.76 10.92
CA ASN A 569 -0.86 32.13 12.23
C ASN A 569 0.50 32.44 12.86
N PHE A 570 1.59 32.39 12.09
CA PHE A 570 2.91 32.83 12.55
C PHE A 570 2.89 34.31 12.96
N GLU A 571 2.43 35.18 12.05
CA GLU A 571 2.35 36.63 12.25
C GLU A 571 1.47 37.00 13.46
N GLN A 572 0.33 36.32 13.64
CA GLN A 572 -0.62 36.62 14.71
C GLN A 572 -0.21 36.04 16.08
N LYS A 573 0.30 34.81 16.12
CA LYS A 573 0.50 34.08 17.38
C LYS A 573 1.94 34.03 17.86
N TYR A 574 2.91 34.22 16.98
CA TYR A 574 4.32 33.96 17.29
C TYR A 574 5.24 35.14 17.00
N MET A 575 4.83 36.09 16.16
CA MET A 575 5.68 37.22 15.75
C MET A 575 6.22 38.01 16.94
N ALA A 576 5.36 38.34 17.91
CA ALA A 576 5.78 39.09 19.11
C ALA A 576 6.81 38.32 19.95
N GLN A 577 6.66 37.00 20.05
CA GLN A 577 7.60 36.14 20.77
C GLN A 577 8.89 35.95 19.99
N ALA A 578 8.82 35.76 18.66
CA ALA A 578 9.97 35.65 17.78
C ALA A 578 10.84 36.92 17.73
N GLN A 579 10.24 38.09 17.99
CA GLN A 579 10.97 39.36 18.14
C GLN A 579 11.80 39.43 19.43
N GLN A 580 11.49 38.58 20.43
CA GLN A 580 12.15 38.54 21.73
C GLN A 580 13.09 37.33 21.85
N ASP A 581 12.71 36.20 21.23
CA ASP A 581 13.45 34.95 21.27
C ASP A 581 13.72 34.42 19.84
N VAL A 582 15.02 34.34 19.52
CA VAL A 582 15.52 33.84 18.24
C VAL A 582 15.13 32.38 17.99
N LYS A 583 14.95 31.55 19.04
CA LYS A 583 14.50 30.16 18.92
C LYS A 583 13.10 30.06 18.36
N ILE A 584 12.19 30.92 18.84
CA ILE A 584 10.80 30.95 18.38
C ILE A 584 10.76 31.40 16.91
N GLY A 585 11.63 32.35 16.54
CA GLY A 585 11.85 32.73 15.14
C GLY A 585 12.32 31.55 14.29
N LEU A 586 13.38 30.84 14.70
CA LEU A 586 13.92 29.69 13.97
C LEU A 586 12.94 28.52 13.90
N SER A 587 12.20 28.25 14.97
CA SER A 587 11.14 27.24 15.00
C SER A 587 10.03 27.59 13.98
N GLY A 588 9.61 28.86 13.97
CA GLY A 588 8.66 29.37 12.98
C GLY A 588 9.16 29.25 11.54
N PHE A 589 10.44 29.56 11.31
CA PHE A 589 11.08 29.38 10.00
C PHE A 589 11.03 27.94 9.51
N HIS A 590 11.47 26.97 10.33
CA HIS A 590 11.47 25.56 9.93
C HIS A 590 10.05 25.02 9.72
N MET A 591 9.09 25.45 10.55
CA MET A 591 7.66 25.13 10.35
C MET A 591 7.14 25.63 9.00
N LEU A 592 7.47 26.87 8.62
CA LEU A 592 7.05 27.48 7.35
C LEU A 592 7.77 26.86 6.14
N LEU A 593 9.07 26.57 6.29
CA LEU A 593 9.89 25.91 5.27
C LEU A 593 9.32 24.52 4.96
N ARG A 594 8.92 23.76 5.99
CA ARG A 594 8.29 22.44 5.85
C ARG A 594 7.04 22.45 4.98
N ASN A 595 6.25 23.53 4.96
CA ASN A 595 5.11 23.62 4.05
C ASN A 595 5.52 23.67 2.57
N ILE A 596 6.62 24.37 2.28
CA ILE A 596 7.21 24.43 0.94
C ILE A 596 7.78 23.05 0.60
N LEU A 597 8.51 22.43 1.52
CA LEU A 597 9.11 21.10 1.31
C LEU A 597 8.09 19.96 1.15
N CYS A 598 6.88 20.10 1.67
CA CYS A 598 5.81 19.10 1.55
C CYS A 598 4.88 19.32 0.36
N HIS A 599 4.73 20.56 -0.10
CA HIS A 599 3.65 20.94 -1.03
C HIS A 599 4.11 21.80 -2.22
N GLY A 600 5.36 22.24 -2.25
CA GLY A 600 5.94 22.97 -3.38
C GLY A 600 6.28 22.06 -4.55
N THR A 601 6.47 22.65 -5.74
CA THR A 601 6.99 21.99 -6.94
C THR A 601 8.47 21.65 -6.79
N ILE A 602 9.02 20.73 -7.60
CA ILE A 602 10.46 20.37 -7.55
C ILE A 602 11.37 21.60 -7.61
N SER A 603 11.06 22.58 -8.47
CA SER A 603 11.82 23.82 -8.54
C SER A 603 11.72 24.66 -7.26
N GLU A 604 10.54 24.73 -6.64
CA GLU A 604 10.37 25.37 -5.33
C GLU A 604 11.08 24.60 -4.20
N LEU A 605 11.15 23.27 -4.28
CA LEU A 605 11.92 22.43 -3.34
C LEU A 605 13.42 22.73 -3.45
N GLN A 606 13.95 22.73 -4.68
CA GLN A 606 15.36 23.05 -4.95
C GLN A 606 15.69 24.46 -4.47
N TRP A 607 14.86 25.43 -4.83
CA TRP A 607 14.97 26.80 -4.33
C TRP A 607 14.97 26.86 -2.80
N ALA A 608 14.06 26.14 -2.14
CA ALA A 608 13.97 26.11 -0.68
C ALA A 608 15.24 25.53 -0.02
N LEU A 609 15.88 24.54 -0.65
CA LEU A 609 17.15 23.97 -0.21
C LEU A 609 18.33 24.91 -0.50
N GLU A 610 18.30 25.66 -1.61
CA GLU A 610 19.35 26.62 -2.00
C GLU A 610 19.36 27.89 -1.13
N ILE A 611 18.17 28.41 -0.77
CA ILE A 611 18.06 29.57 0.13
C ILE A 611 18.33 29.20 1.59
N TYR A 612 18.35 27.91 1.93
CA TYR A 612 18.57 27.46 3.30
C TYR A 612 19.98 27.90 3.75
N PRO A 613 20.13 28.62 4.88
CA PRO A 613 21.39 29.25 5.23
C PRO A 613 22.55 28.23 5.31
N PRO A 614 23.70 28.46 4.65
CA PRO A 614 24.81 27.51 4.65
C PRO A 614 25.34 27.18 6.05
N LYS A 615 25.23 28.14 6.99
CA LYS A 615 25.59 27.93 8.39
C LYS A 615 24.67 26.92 9.08
N LEU A 616 23.37 26.93 8.76
CA LEU A 616 22.41 25.95 9.26
C LEU A 616 22.53 24.61 8.53
N ALA A 617 22.84 24.62 7.22
CA ALA A 617 23.07 23.41 6.44
C ALA A 617 24.19 22.52 7.04
N LYS A 618 25.22 23.13 7.65
CA LYS A 618 26.28 22.40 8.37
C LYS A 618 25.77 21.51 9.50
N PHE A 619 24.64 21.83 10.13
CA PHE A 619 24.04 20.99 11.17
C PHE A 619 23.39 19.73 10.58
N CYS A 620 22.88 19.80 9.36
CA CYS A 620 22.36 18.65 8.62
C CYS A 620 23.53 17.76 8.17
N SER A 621 24.53 18.35 7.51
CA SER A 621 25.69 17.61 6.99
C SER A 621 26.57 16.98 8.07
N SER A 622 26.56 17.52 9.29
CA SER A 622 27.26 16.93 10.44
C SER A 622 26.47 15.84 11.17
N GLY A 623 25.23 15.57 10.78
CA GLY A 623 24.36 14.59 11.43
C GLY A 623 23.72 15.07 12.74
N ARG A 624 24.04 16.28 13.23
CA ARG A 624 23.50 16.82 14.49
C ARG A 624 21.98 16.91 14.49
N VAL A 625 21.38 17.30 13.36
CA VAL A 625 19.91 17.32 13.21
C VAL A 625 19.36 15.91 13.34
N SER A 626 19.91 14.94 12.61
CA SER A 626 19.52 13.52 12.70
C SER A 626 19.60 12.96 14.12
N ASP A 627 20.68 13.27 14.85
CA ASP A 627 20.87 12.81 16.23
C ASP A 627 19.77 13.37 17.16
N VAL A 628 19.50 14.67 17.07
CA VAL A 628 18.45 15.33 17.88
C VAL A 628 17.07 14.79 17.54
N LEU A 629 16.74 14.64 16.25
CA LEU A 629 15.46 14.08 15.82
C LEU A 629 15.27 12.65 16.33
N THR A 630 16.32 11.84 16.27
CA THR A 630 16.30 10.46 16.78
C THR A 630 16.12 10.42 18.30
N LYS A 631 16.87 11.22 19.05
CA LYS A 631 16.75 11.31 20.51
C LYS A 631 15.36 11.78 20.94
N THR A 632 14.88 12.86 20.34
CA THR A 632 13.55 13.41 20.63
C THR A 632 12.47 12.37 20.36
N LYS A 633 12.54 11.66 19.23
CA LYS A 633 11.58 10.60 18.88
C LYS A 633 11.64 9.42 19.86
N MET A 634 12.83 9.03 20.32
CA MET A 634 12.98 7.95 21.29
C MET A 634 12.54 8.35 22.71
N GLN A 635 12.74 9.60 23.11
CA GLN A 635 12.26 10.13 24.39
C GLN A 635 10.72 10.20 24.44
N ASP A 636 10.06 10.56 23.34
CA ASP A 636 8.59 10.51 23.24
C ASP A 636 8.05 9.10 23.48
N ILE A 637 8.68 8.08 22.87
CA ILE A 637 8.33 6.67 23.07
C ILE A 637 8.49 6.26 24.55
N GLN A 638 9.60 6.65 25.18
CA GLN A 638 9.91 6.26 26.56
C GLN A 638 9.04 6.98 27.61
N SER A 639 8.79 8.28 27.44
CA SER A 639 7.95 9.07 28.35
C SER A 639 6.51 8.58 28.35
N ARG A 640 5.98 8.21 27.17
CA ARG A 640 4.63 7.68 27.01
C ARG A 640 4.45 6.29 27.59
N SER A 641 5.42 5.39 27.42
CA SER A 641 5.38 4.05 28.05
C SER A 641 5.37 4.13 29.59
N ARG A 642 6.11 5.08 30.19
CA ARG A 642 6.08 5.32 31.64
C ARG A 642 4.76 5.94 32.13
N SER A 643 4.18 6.86 31.37
CA SER A 643 2.89 7.47 31.73
C SER A 643 1.72 6.48 31.77
N LYS A 644 1.75 5.44 30.91
CA LYS A 644 0.76 4.35 30.96
C LYS A 644 1.00 3.36 32.11
N ALA A 645 2.25 3.14 32.53
CA ALA A 645 2.59 2.25 33.64
C ALA A 645 2.24 2.82 35.04
N LEU A 646 2.19 4.15 35.19
CA LEU A 646 1.79 4.80 36.45
C LEU A 646 0.27 4.86 36.65
N GLY A 647 -0.55 4.55 35.63
CA GLY A 647 -2.01 4.48 35.75
C GLY A 647 -2.55 3.21 36.42
N THR A 648 -1.70 2.21 36.69
CA THR A 648 -2.09 0.90 37.24
C THR A 648 -1.94 0.77 38.75
N SER A 649 -1.76 1.86 39.50
CA SER A 649 -1.72 1.83 40.97
C SER A 649 -2.54 2.97 41.58
N ALA A 650 -3.87 2.87 41.48
CA ALA A 650 -4.78 3.50 42.41
C ALA A 650 -6.05 2.65 42.51
N ALA A 651 -6.40 2.29 43.74
CA ALA A 651 -7.42 1.30 44.10
C ALA A 651 -8.83 1.62 43.56
N ALA A 652 -9.56 0.54 43.28
CA ALA A 652 -10.95 0.53 42.88
C ALA A 652 -11.88 1.18 43.92
N THR A 653 -12.80 2.02 43.46
CA THR A 653 -14.14 2.18 44.09
C THR A 653 -15.13 2.71 43.04
N PRO A 654 -16.38 2.21 42.97
CA PRO A 654 -17.28 2.45 41.86
C PRO A 654 -18.19 3.65 42.09
N ARG A 655 -18.16 4.60 41.16
CA ARG A 655 -19.17 5.65 40.92
C ARG A 655 -18.94 6.13 39.48
N ALA A 656 -19.91 6.58 38.71
CA ALA A 656 -21.36 6.55 38.67
C ALA A 656 -21.66 7.11 37.27
N GLN A 657 -22.78 6.68 36.65
CA GLN A 657 -23.17 7.05 35.30
C GLN A 657 -23.01 8.57 35.04
N LEU A 658 -22.19 8.93 34.06
CA LEU A 658 -22.22 10.23 33.41
C LEU A 658 -22.71 10.01 31.98
N GLN A 659 -23.99 10.33 31.79
CA GLN A 659 -24.66 10.39 30.51
C GLN A 659 -23.91 11.36 29.59
N LEU A 660 -23.38 10.85 28.48
CA LEU A 660 -23.00 11.70 27.34
C LEU A 660 -24.20 11.79 26.41
N HIS A 661 -24.76 12.99 26.35
CA HIS A 661 -25.81 13.37 25.41
C HIS A 661 -25.35 13.11 23.97
N ALA A 662 -26.01 12.15 23.32
CA ALA A 662 -25.99 11.98 21.89
C ALA A 662 -26.73 13.16 21.23
N GLY A 663 -25.99 14.03 20.54
CA GLY A 663 -26.55 14.93 19.53
C GLY A 663 -26.85 14.14 18.25
N PRO A 664 -27.94 14.45 17.51
CA PRO A 664 -28.39 13.62 16.41
C PRO A 664 -27.55 13.88 15.15
N VAL A 665 -26.69 12.93 14.78
CA VAL A 665 -26.18 12.85 13.40
C VAL A 665 -27.31 12.28 12.55
N ARG A 666 -28.04 13.17 11.86
CA ARG A 666 -29.04 12.76 10.87
C ARG A 666 -28.35 12.18 9.63
N PRO A 667 -28.93 11.13 9.03
CA PRO A 667 -28.48 10.58 7.75
C PRO A 667 -28.70 11.60 6.64
N ILE A 668 -27.69 11.82 5.80
CA ILE A 668 -27.86 12.53 4.54
C ILE A 668 -28.64 11.60 3.59
N LEU A 669 -29.96 11.75 3.62
CA LEU A 669 -30.84 11.35 2.52
C LEU A 669 -30.56 12.28 1.34
N LEU A 670 -29.94 11.75 0.28
CA LEU A 670 -29.96 12.39 -1.04
C LEU A 670 -31.40 12.32 -1.58
N GLN A 671 -32.19 13.35 -1.29
CA GLN A 671 -33.45 13.60 -2.00
C GLN A 671 -33.15 14.03 -3.44
N LEU A 672 -33.35 13.10 -4.37
CA LEU A 672 -33.46 13.41 -5.80
C LEU A 672 -34.67 14.33 -6.01
N GLY A 673 -34.40 15.60 -6.31
CA GLY A 673 -35.39 16.57 -6.74
C GLY A 673 -35.97 16.20 -8.11
N LYS A 674 -37.25 15.83 -8.13
CA LYS A 674 -38.08 15.72 -9.32
C LYS A 674 -38.21 17.09 -10.01
N ARG A 675 -37.90 17.16 -11.31
CA ARG A 675 -38.59 18.03 -12.28
C ARG A 675 -38.19 17.66 -13.71
N LEU A 676 -38.84 16.66 -14.29
CA LEU A 676 -39.21 16.62 -15.71
C LEU A 676 -40.49 15.78 -15.85
N GLY A 677 -41.50 16.35 -16.51
CA GLY A 677 -42.82 15.78 -16.74
C GLY A 677 -42.85 14.67 -17.80
N PRO A 678 -44.04 14.10 -18.08
CA PRO A 678 -44.21 12.69 -18.39
C PRO A 678 -44.13 12.39 -19.90
N ALA A 679 -43.41 11.33 -20.26
CA ALA A 679 -43.59 10.65 -21.54
C ALA A 679 -43.48 9.13 -21.35
N ALA A 680 -44.62 8.46 -21.54
CA ALA A 680 -44.83 7.05 -21.85
C ALA A 680 -43.91 5.99 -21.22
N ILE A 681 -44.41 5.38 -20.14
CA ILE A 681 -43.96 4.08 -19.64
C ILE A 681 -44.38 3.00 -20.68
N VAL A 682 -43.42 2.47 -21.42
CA VAL A 682 -43.56 1.17 -22.08
C VAL A 682 -42.78 0.15 -21.25
N ARG A 683 -43.52 -0.70 -20.51
CA ARG A 683 -42.99 -1.89 -19.84
C ARG A 683 -42.48 -2.89 -20.89
N PRO A 684 -41.23 -3.37 -20.86
CA PRO A 684 -40.87 -4.57 -21.57
C PRO A 684 -41.40 -5.77 -20.78
N ARG A 685 -42.35 -6.47 -21.39
CA ARG A 685 -42.81 -7.80 -20.95
C ARG A 685 -41.62 -8.76 -21.01
N TYR A 686 -41.41 -9.49 -19.92
CA TYR A 686 -40.74 -10.78 -19.98
C TYR A 686 -41.50 -11.67 -20.97
N MET A 687 -40.85 -12.02 -22.07
CA MET A 687 -41.10 -13.28 -22.75
C MET A 687 -39.81 -14.08 -22.64
N GLY A 688 -39.85 -15.17 -21.88
CA GLY A 688 -38.99 -16.30 -22.21
C GLY A 688 -39.36 -16.81 -23.59
N TRP A 689 -38.53 -17.68 -24.14
CA TRP A 689 -38.92 -18.91 -24.82
C TRP A 689 -37.67 -19.77 -24.99
N MET A 690 -37.91 -21.07 -24.80
CA MET A 690 -37.17 -22.31 -25.09
C MET A 690 -35.69 -22.24 -25.47
#